data_AF-A0A938PAK6-F1
#
_entry.id   AF-A0A938PAK6-F1
#
_cell.length_a   1.000
_cell.length_b   1.000
_cell.length_c   1.000
_cell.angle_alpha   90.00
_cell.angle_beta   90.00
_cell.angle_gamma   90.00
#
_symmetry.space_group_name_H-M   'P 1'
#
loop_
_entity.id
_entity.type
_entity.pdbx_description
1 polymer ?
#
loop_
_entity_poly.entity_id
_entity_poly.type
_entity_poly.pdbx_seq_one_letter_code
_entity_poly.pdbx_strand_id
1 'polypeptide(L)'
;MNRGFKFLLFVAISMMMVSNVDAQYKPGKERGNASKRTKGQMEGNRIRTTIFNFGQTGREGGQFPISVQTPYEWPKNTGQVYLALTGIFVGGEVKDNAGVTQKIIDVMNYRRSPEGKTWNFEPVPGYFNERKNEVATSADSETWPTFWPDRLADEIDPGWRGAWNGYFGKNIFNADQEMFYRASDDKYDRYVNYFPDSTDPTRKGLGIILDVRVLAWSQVLVEDALYLLHNIKNDGTKDIDKVGVTVWYADFVGGDGDSQDDISEFDLLEDIAWTRDNDHKAATFGNDPVGIVAVTFLETPGNAVDRIDNDGDSPEAGPLVTLEMIEGEIPDNRIDDNGNGLVDENETHIPFGTQKGVTYADRIAQPVSASFISEHPLFKVEKNGPLVTQEMVNRAQSSGNKFKIWPPLDSFQGGKVHLLMVTSEKIGLQYKDGIDNDGNGEEGSPVITQQMITQASSDAPFFRYKVNNNIILYNVVSSKLGMKYADGIDNNNDGAIDEGIDEGIDIMIDEARDDGIDNDYDWNPFRDDVGLDGVPDTGDEGEGDGKPTSGARYGLPGEPGVDVTDVSETDQIGITNAAYVPAGGLNINSDAQMWFDFMVPGKFFDPLIVVAGEYDLFVSSGLFPLKSGQTEPISLAVLFANGPVPDPSGQFRKSEILRKRVRAQETYNNDYRFANAPLTPTVTAVTGNNKVTLYWDDLAERSFDQYIDAIGGNGFDFEGYKIYRSSDPAFLDALNITNGYGIKQFKTPIAVFDLNNGIKGFDPVGIDGVKYWLGSDSGLKHSFVDTTVQNGFTYYYAVVSYDFGYPVGGIIPTECPIRISLQADGSVKLGSNVVRVKPEAPVAGLVPATLGEVKLKQGTTSGSVAYNIVDFKKIKDGHVYYITFQDTVKVAKIQGQPDTLTTKTYTLRDSTANVILVDKSPKINETFEQPIVDGFQLLFRNEKRVELDREKSIWNDPKIVNYTFEKFVFPGGYAGEERPNDYRIEFGNAGFGTSKAFQIGPFSFPSTSVNFKVYNISTQKYIDFGFVEVDGNDGLLTTNGARRDRIVFLEPDKNNNLVYTWWFYLFDTPSTTAGTRHPQSGDKIELRLKKPFLASDIFRFVAKAAEVDNQKAKDDLDKVKVVPNPYVASAQWEPKNPYTSGRGPRSIHFTHLPKKCTIRIFTINGELVDVIEHDNALNDGSAEWDMLTKDNLSVSYGVYVYHLQAPDVGEKIGKFAIIK
;
A
#
# COMPACT_ATOMS: atom_id res chain seq x y z
N MET A 1 41.45 45.50 37.62
CA MET A 1 40.63 46.61 37.09
C MET A 1 40.04 46.14 35.77
N ASN A 2 38.75 46.00 35.52
CA ASN A 2 37.56 46.43 36.25
C ASN A 2 36.46 45.36 36.11
N ARG A 3 36.05 44.78 37.26
CA ARG A 3 34.84 43.96 37.41
C ARG A 3 33.55 44.73 37.04
N GLY A 4 33.62 46.07 36.93
CA GLY A 4 32.51 46.90 36.45
C GLY A 4 32.22 46.78 34.95
N PHE A 5 33.17 46.39 34.10
CA PHE A 5 32.94 46.31 32.63
C PHE A 5 32.31 44.97 32.22
N LYS A 6 32.53 43.89 33.00
CA LYS A 6 31.85 42.60 32.78
C LYS A 6 30.42 42.58 33.33
N PHE A 7 30.12 43.31 34.40
CA PHE A 7 28.74 43.42 34.91
C PHE A 7 27.86 44.29 34.00
N LEU A 8 28.41 45.36 33.40
CA LEU A 8 27.68 46.17 32.42
C LEU A 8 27.48 45.48 31.06
N LEU A 9 28.38 44.57 30.64
CA LEU A 9 28.18 43.77 29.42
C LEU A 9 27.22 42.59 29.64
N PHE A 10 27.19 42.00 30.85
CA PHE A 10 26.22 40.95 31.20
C PHE A 10 24.81 41.52 31.44
N VAL A 11 24.70 42.73 32.01
CA VAL A 11 23.41 43.44 32.14
C VAL A 11 22.94 44.00 30.79
N ALA A 12 23.84 44.39 29.86
CA ALA A 12 23.45 44.82 28.51
C ALA A 12 23.06 43.66 27.58
N ILE A 13 23.61 42.45 27.78
CA ILE A 13 23.19 41.24 27.04
C ILE A 13 21.93 40.62 27.69
N SER A 14 21.76 40.73 29.01
CA SER A 14 20.53 40.29 29.70
C SER A 14 19.36 41.29 29.55
N MET A 15 19.60 42.56 29.20
CA MET A 15 18.56 43.52 28.82
C MET A 15 18.21 43.50 27.31
N MET A 16 18.86 42.64 26.51
CA MET A 16 18.46 42.37 25.12
C MET A 16 17.60 41.11 24.96
N MET A 17 17.25 40.45 26.06
CA MET A 17 16.38 39.26 26.12
C MET A 17 15.08 39.53 26.88
N VAL A 18 14.57 40.76 26.84
CA VAL A 18 13.20 41.06 27.29
C VAL A 18 12.56 41.99 26.27
N SER A 19 12.28 41.41 25.11
CA SER A 19 11.19 41.82 24.24
C SER A 19 10.91 40.67 23.28
N ASN A 20 10.34 39.57 23.79
CA ASN A 20 9.38 38.81 22.97
C ASN A 20 8.16 39.74 22.83
N VAL A 21 8.31 40.77 22.00
CA VAL A 21 7.19 41.27 21.22
C VAL A 21 7.03 40.19 20.18
N ASP A 22 5.94 39.41 20.26
CA ASP A 22 5.59 38.41 19.25
C ASP A 22 5.97 38.97 17.88
N ALA A 23 6.95 38.34 17.24
CA ALA A 23 7.39 38.78 15.93
C ALA A 23 6.18 38.62 15.01
N GLN A 24 5.60 39.74 14.58
CA GLN A 24 4.42 39.75 13.72
C GLN A 24 4.64 38.77 12.56
N TYR A 25 3.74 37.79 12.42
CA TYR A 25 3.83 36.76 11.39
C TYR A 25 4.05 37.39 10.02
N LYS A 26 4.91 36.77 9.22
CA LYS A 26 5.28 37.27 7.89
C LYS A 26 4.62 36.40 6.81
N PRO A 27 3.60 36.92 6.11
CA PRO A 27 2.95 36.26 4.99
C PRO A 27 3.90 35.76 3.90
N GLY A 28 3.54 34.62 3.32
CA GLY A 28 4.14 34.03 2.14
C GLY A 28 3.88 34.84 0.86
N LYS A 29 4.65 34.51 -0.19
CA LYS A 29 4.52 35.12 -1.54
C LYS A 29 3.65 34.30 -2.50
N GLU A 30 3.09 33.20 -2.03
CA GLU A 30 2.32 32.26 -2.86
C GLU A 30 0.94 32.84 -3.19
N ARG A 31 0.51 32.73 -4.45
CA ARG A 31 -0.72 33.32 -4.97
C ARG A 31 -1.40 32.36 -5.94
N GLY A 32 -2.72 32.33 -5.90
CA GLY A 32 -3.56 31.50 -6.76
C GLY A 32 -3.57 31.98 -8.21
N ASN A 33 -3.70 31.04 -9.14
CA ASN A 33 -3.79 31.32 -10.57
C ASN A 33 -4.75 30.37 -11.30
N ALA A 34 -5.90 30.91 -11.73
CA ALA A 34 -6.93 30.14 -12.45
C ALA A 34 -6.46 29.49 -13.77
N SER A 35 -5.40 30.00 -14.41
CA SER A 35 -4.83 29.37 -15.60
C SER A 35 -4.08 28.06 -15.30
N LYS A 36 -3.86 27.76 -14.01
CA LYS A 36 -3.18 26.55 -13.51
C LYS A 36 -4.14 25.50 -12.97
N ARG A 37 -5.46 25.70 -13.14
CA ARG A 37 -6.45 24.67 -12.82
C ARG A 37 -6.18 23.41 -13.63
N THR A 38 -6.05 22.29 -12.92
CA THR A 38 -5.93 20.97 -13.51
C THR A 38 -6.60 19.92 -12.62
N LYS A 39 -6.61 18.68 -13.09
CA LYS A 39 -7.21 17.53 -12.43
C LYS A 39 -6.32 16.30 -12.56
N GLY A 40 -6.52 15.33 -11.68
CA GLY A 40 -5.94 13.98 -11.77
C GLY A 40 -6.97 12.93 -11.35
N GLN A 41 -6.64 11.66 -11.55
CA GLN A 41 -7.52 10.54 -11.17
C GLN A 41 -7.00 9.85 -9.91
N MET A 42 -7.90 9.70 -8.93
CA MET A 42 -7.66 8.90 -7.74
C MET A 42 -8.23 7.50 -7.96
N GLU A 43 -7.37 6.48 -7.92
CA GLU A 43 -7.67 5.08 -8.28
C GLU A 43 -6.90 4.07 -7.40
N GLY A 44 -6.40 4.53 -6.25
CA GLY A 44 -5.55 3.75 -5.33
C GLY A 44 -6.23 2.52 -4.75
N ASN A 45 -7.57 2.55 -4.63
CA ASN A 45 -8.37 1.49 -4.02
C ASN A 45 -9.59 1.12 -4.88
N ARG A 46 -10.74 0.76 -4.29
CA ARG A 46 -11.97 0.43 -5.02
C ARG A 46 -12.77 1.65 -5.47
N ILE A 47 -12.41 2.85 -5.03
CA ILE A 47 -13.05 4.11 -5.41
C ILE A 47 -12.29 4.70 -6.59
N ARG A 48 -13.05 5.23 -7.57
CA ARG A 48 -12.50 6.11 -8.60
C ARG A 48 -13.19 7.46 -8.54
N THR A 49 -12.43 8.53 -8.46
CA THR A 49 -12.94 9.91 -8.51
C THR A 49 -11.89 10.86 -9.07
N THR A 50 -12.34 11.95 -9.69
CA THR A 50 -11.46 13.02 -10.17
C THR A 50 -11.15 14.01 -9.05
N ILE A 51 -9.87 14.37 -8.90
CA ILE A 51 -9.41 15.38 -7.94
C ILE A 51 -9.03 16.64 -8.69
N PHE A 52 -9.56 17.79 -8.29
CA PHE A 52 -9.23 19.10 -8.85
C PHE A 52 -8.36 19.90 -7.88
N ASN A 53 -7.39 20.65 -8.40
CA ASN A 53 -6.46 21.43 -7.56
C ASN A 53 -7.01 22.77 -7.05
N PHE A 54 -8.31 22.85 -6.81
CA PHE A 54 -9.00 24.07 -6.34
C PHE A 54 -10.06 23.77 -5.28
N GLY A 55 -9.89 22.68 -4.51
CA GLY A 55 -10.79 22.37 -3.38
C GLY A 55 -12.02 21.53 -3.74
N GLN A 56 -12.03 20.89 -4.92
CA GLN A 56 -13.17 20.11 -5.40
C GLN A 56 -12.74 18.70 -5.83
N THR A 57 -13.64 17.74 -5.66
CA THR A 57 -13.54 16.38 -6.21
C THR A 57 -14.78 16.01 -7.04
N GLY A 58 -14.77 14.88 -7.74
CA GLY A 58 -15.90 14.41 -8.54
C GLY A 58 -16.03 15.13 -9.88
N ARG A 59 -17.03 16.02 -10.04
CA ARG A 59 -17.30 16.74 -11.31
C ARG A 59 -17.59 18.24 -11.13
N GLU A 60 -17.15 19.07 -12.07
CA GLU A 60 -17.41 20.53 -12.09
C GLU A 60 -18.81 20.93 -12.61
N GLY A 61 -19.71 19.98 -12.82
CA GLY A 61 -21.08 20.22 -13.31
C GLY A 61 -21.29 19.97 -14.82
N GLY A 62 -22.53 19.72 -15.22
CA GLY A 62 -22.89 19.35 -16.60
C GLY A 62 -22.68 17.87 -16.95
N GLN A 63 -23.00 17.50 -18.19
CA GLN A 63 -22.91 16.13 -18.72
C GLN A 63 -21.48 15.85 -19.24
N PHE A 64 -20.49 15.81 -18.36
CA PHE A 64 -19.17 15.26 -18.72
C PHE A 64 -19.24 13.74 -18.75
N PRO A 65 -18.60 13.07 -19.73
CA PRO A 65 -18.43 11.63 -19.65
C PRO A 65 -17.69 11.25 -18.35
N ILE A 66 -18.17 10.22 -17.65
CA ILE A 66 -17.59 9.70 -16.39
C ILE A 66 -16.09 9.43 -16.48
N SER A 67 -15.62 9.09 -17.66
CA SER A 67 -14.22 8.82 -17.99
C SER A 67 -13.34 10.06 -18.18
N VAL A 68 -13.95 11.25 -18.24
CA VAL A 68 -13.24 12.54 -18.33
C VAL A 68 -13.24 13.23 -16.96
N GLN A 69 -14.40 13.31 -16.32
CA GLN A 69 -14.56 13.72 -14.93
C GLN A 69 -15.39 12.63 -14.26
N THR A 70 -14.77 11.90 -13.36
CA THR A 70 -15.39 10.77 -12.67
C THR A 70 -16.00 11.30 -11.38
N PRO A 71 -17.34 11.34 -11.27
CA PRO A 71 -17.98 11.36 -9.95
C PRO A 71 -17.51 10.15 -9.15
N TYR A 72 -17.85 10.08 -7.87
CA TYR A 72 -17.43 8.94 -7.06
C TYR A 72 -18.07 7.65 -7.57
N GLU A 73 -17.25 6.88 -8.27
CA GLU A 73 -17.60 5.59 -8.83
C GLU A 73 -17.09 4.49 -7.91
N TRP A 74 -18.00 3.63 -7.48
CA TRP A 74 -17.71 2.54 -6.58
C TRP A 74 -18.61 1.33 -6.86
N PRO A 75 -18.07 0.13 -7.08
CA PRO A 75 -16.66 -0.16 -7.29
C PRO A 75 -16.13 0.49 -8.58
N LYS A 76 -14.82 0.77 -8.66
CA LYS A 76 -14.20 1.39 -9.82
C LYS A 76 -14.42 0.59 -11.11
N ASN A 77 -14.54 1.30 -12.23
CA ASN A 77 -14.79 0.80 -13.58
C ASN A 77 -16.16 0.14 -13.83
N THR A 78 -17.12 0.25 -12.90
CA THR A 78 -18.45 -0.36 -13.04
C THR A 78 -19.49 0.56 -13.67
N GLY A 79 -19.23 1.87 -13.72
CA GLY A 79 -20.20 2.92 -14.02
C GLY A 79 -21.17 3.25 -12.89
N GLN A 80 -21.06 2.56 -11.74
CA GLN A 80 -21.91 2.78 -10.58
C GLN A 80 -21.42 4.00 -9.81
N VAL A 81 -22.18 5.09 -9.87
CA VAL A 81 -21.85 6.36 -9.22
C VAL A 81 -22.76 6.61 -8.03
N TYR A 82 -22.18 7.23 -7.01
CA TYR A 82 -22.82 7.43 -5.70
C TYR A 82 -22.79 8.88 -5.25
N LEU A 83 -21.81 9.65 -5.72
CA LEU A 83 -21.67 11.04 -5.35
C LEU A 83 -21.23 11.89 -6.54
N ALA A 84 -21.86 13.04 -6.75
CA ALA A 84 -21.52 13.93 -7.85
C ALA A 84 -20.20 14.66 -7.59
N LEU A 85 -20.06 15.28 -6.41
CA LEU A 85 -18.87 16.02 -5.99
C LEU A 85 -18.79 16.13 -4.47
N THR A 86 -17.57 16.34 -3.96
CA THR A 86 -17.35 17.05 -2.70
C THR A 86 -16.63 18.37 -2.97
N GLY A 87 -16.87 19.39 -2.16
CA GLY A 87 -16.14 20.64 -2.23
C GLY A 87 -16.05 21.37 -0.89
N ILE A 88 -14.90 21.95 -0.59
CA ILE A 88 -14.68 22.69 0.66
C ILE A 88 -15.00 24.17 0.50
N PHE A 89 -15.69 24.73 1.50
CA PHE A 89 -15.90 26.16 1.70
C PHE A 89 -15.24 26.60 3.00
N VAL A 90 -14.57 27.75 2.98
CA VAL A 90 -13.98 28.38 4.17
C VAL A 90 -14.54 29.79 4.28
N GLY A 91 -15.18 30.10 5.41
CA GLY A 91 -15.75 31.41 5.66
C GLY A 91 -15.10 32.11 6.83
N GLY A 92 -15.11 33.44 6.82
CA GLY A 92 -14.59 34.24 7.93
C GLY A 92 -15.36 35.53 8.18
N GLU A 93 -15.61 35.85 9.44
CA GLU A 93 -16.11 37.16 9.87
C GLU A 93 -14.92 38.09 10.19
N VAL A 94 -14.85 39.21 9.47
CA VAL A 94 -13.71 40.13 9.56
C VAL A 94 -14.18 41.59 9.60
N LYS A 95 -13.41 42.47 10.23
CA LYS A 95 -13.64 43.92 10.14
C LYS A 95 -12.82 44.51 8.99
N ASP A 96 -13.50 45.18 8.07
CA ASP A 96 -12.83 45.92 7.01
C ASP A 96 -12.15 47.19 7.52
N ASN A 97 -11.37 47.85 6.65
CA ASN A 97 -10.64 49.05 7.03
C ASN A 97 -11.54 50.27 7.33
N ALA A 98 -12.86 50.17 7.08
CA ALA A 98 -13.86 51.16 7.49
C ALA A 98 -14.56 50.78 8.82
N GLY A 99 -14.18 49.66 9.43
CA GLY A 99 -14.78 49.14 10.66
C GLY A 99 -16.10 48.39 10.45
N VAL A 100 -16.47 48.09 9.21
CA VAL A 100 -17.69 47.32 8.89
C VAL A 100 -17.37 45.84 8.95
N THR A 101 -18.21 45.08 9.66
CA THR A 101 -18.13 43.62 9.69
C THR A 101 -18.53 43.03 8.34
N GLN A 102 -17.62 42.30 7.72
CA GLN A 102 -17.82 41.54 6.48
C GLN A 102 -17.80 40.05 6.79
N LYS A 103 -18.56 39.27 6.01
CA LYS A 103 -18.50 37.81 5.98
C LYS A 103 -17.97 37.41 4.62
N ILE A 104 -16.73 36.94 4.56
CA ILE A 104 -16.10 36.53 3.31
C ILE A 104 -16.19 35.01 3.25
N ILE A 105 -16.60 34.45 2.11
CA ILE A 105 -16.76 33.01 1.92
C ILE A 105 -15.95 32.59 0.70
N ASP A 106 -14.92 31.80 0.92
CA ASP A 106 -14.14 31.17 -0.13
C ASP A 106 -14.73 29.80 -0.44
N VAL A 107 -14.87 29.51 -1.72
CA VAL A 107 -15.46 28.25 -2.20
C VAL A 107 -14.57 27.62 -3.25
N MET A 108 -14.75 26.33 -3.48
CA MET A 108 -13.95 25.60 -4.46
C MET A 108 -14.17 26.04 -5.92
N ASN A 109 -15.41 26.36 -6.32
CA ASN A 109 -15.75 26.65 -7.72
C ASN A 109 -17.08 27.42 -7.88
N TYR A 110 -17.45 27.74 -9.13
CA TYR A 110 -18.71 28.35 -9.58
C TYR A 110 -18.91 29.85 -9.31
N ARG A 111 -18.13 30.49 -8.42
CA ARG A 111 -18.25 31.94 -8.18
C ARG A 111 -17.46 32.76 -9.18
N ARG A 112 -18.06 33.87 -9.62
CA ARG A 112 -17.42 34.87 -10.49
C ARG A 112 -17.76 36.28 -10.06
N SER A 113 -16.81 37.19 -10.24
CA SER A 113 -17.05 38.63 -10.13
C SER A 113 -17.99 39.12 -11.24
N PRO A 114 -18.63 40.30 -11.09
CA PRO A 114 -19.39 40.94 -12.18
C PRO A 114 -18.57 41.14 -13.47
N GLU A 115 -17.25 41.29 -13.36
CA GLU A 115 -16.29 41.41 -14.47
C GLU A 115 -15.82 40.04 -15.01
N GLY A 116 -16.34 38.94 -14.46
CA GLY A 116 -16.02 37.57 -14.86
C GLY A 116 -14.70 37.03 -14.28
N LYS A 117 -14.11 37.70 -13.30
CA LYS A 117 -12.94 37.16 -12.56
C LYS A 117 -13.37 36.01 -11.66
N THR A 118 -12.42 35.16 -11.29
CA THR A 118 -12.68 34.09 -10.32
C THR A 118 -12.77 34.63 -8.89
N TRP A 119 -13.69 34.08 -8.12
CA TRP A 119 -13.89 34.32 -6.68
C TRP A 119 -13.92 32.98 -5.93
N ASN A 120 -12.96 32.11 -6.24
CA ASN A 120 -12.84 30.76 -5.71
C ASN A 120 -11.41 30.55 -5.18
N PHE A 121 -11.18 29.43 -4.51
CA PHE A 121 -9.84 28.90 -4.38
C PHE A 121 -9.22 28.68 -5.76
N GLU A 122 -7.98 29.10 -5.92
CA GLU A 122 -7.21 28.91 -7.14
C GLU A 122 -5.86 28.27 -6.85
N PRO A 123 -5.38 27.37 -7.72
CA PRO A 123 -4.16 26.65 -7.49
C PRO A 123 -2.95 27.57 -7.41
N VAL A 124 -2.09 27.30 -6.44
CA VAL A 124 -0.77 27.92 -6.33
C VAL A 124 0.15 27.26 -7.37
N PRO A 125 0.80 28.03 -8.27
CA PRO A 125 1.70 27.47 -9.27
C PRO A 125 2.91 26.76 -8.65
N GLY A 126 3.43 25.74 -9.33
CA GLY A 126 4.66 25.04 -8.94
C GLY A 126 4.47 23.71 -8.20
N TYR A 127 3.23 23.30 -7.94
CA TYR A 127 2.89 22.05 -7.23
C TYR A 127 2.58 20.86 -8.14
N PHE A 128 2.77 20.99 -9.45
CA PHE A 128 2.62 19.90 -10.42
C PHE A 128 3.49 20.13 -11.67
N ASN A 129 3.70 19.08 -12.47
CA ASN A 129 4.39 19.19 -13.75
C ASN A 129 3.48 19.83 -14.81
N GLU A 130 3.74 21.09 -15.14
CA GLU A 130 2.96 21.83 -16.15
C GLU A 130 2.99 21.21 -17.55
N ARG A 131 3.98 20.37 -17.90
CA ARG A 131 4.03 19.68 -19.19
C ARG A 131 3.04 18.53 -19.27
N LYS A 132 2.87 17.81 -18.15
CA LYS A 132 1.89 16.72 -18.01
C LYS A 132 0.49 17.28 -17.78
N ASN A 133 0.41 18.43 -17.09
CA ASN A 133 -0.82 19.13 -16.75
C ASN A 133 -1.82 18.22 -16.02
N GLU A 134 -1.37 17.59 -14.95
CA GLU A 134 -2.13 16.67 -14.09
C GLU A 134 -1.75 16.97 -12.64
N VAL A 135 -2.68 16.79 -11.69
CA VAL A 135 -2.39 16.95 -10.26
C VAL A 135 -1.28 15.97 -9.85
N ALA A 136 -0.34 16.41 -9.03
CA ALA A 136 0.78 15.58 -8.62
C ALA A 136 0.29 14.36 -7.81
N THR A 137 0.77 13.17 -8.17
CA THR A 137 0.42 11.92 -7.51
C THR A 137 1.63 11.01 -7.29
N SER A 138 1.65 10.30 -6.17
CA SER A 138 2.71 9.34 -5.82
C SER A 138 2.83 8.20 -6.83
N ALA A 139 1.75 7.89 -7.54
CA ALA A 139 1.67 6.80 -8.51
C ALA A 139 2.34 7.10 -9.88
N ASP A 140 2.60 8.37 -10.21
CA ASP A 140 3.24 8.77 -11.47
C ASP A 140 4.23 9.91 -11.24
N SER A 141 5.51 9.58 -11.18
CA SER A 141 6.60 10.56 -11.02
C SER A 141 6.69 11.61 -12.13
N GLU A 142 6.08 11.38 -13.29
CA GLU A 142 6.03 12.40 -14.36
C GLU A 142 5.09 13.56 -14.00
N THR A 143 4.22 13.41 -13.01
CA THR A 143 3.31 14.46 -12.55
C THR A 143 3.97 15.45 -11.58
N TRP A 144 5.16 15.12 -11.07
CA TRP A 144 5.83 15.92 -10.04
C TRP A 144 6.47 17.19 -10.60
N PRO A 145 6.42 18.33 -9.89
CA PRO A 145 7.11 19.53 -10.32
C PRO A 145 8.63 19.31 -10.32
N THR A 146 9.37 20.22 -10.99
CA THR A 146 10.85 20.15 -11.01
C THR A 146 11.49 20.31 -9.62
N PHE A 147 10.78 20.97 -8.71
CA PHE A 147 11.09 21.13 -7.30
C PHE A 147 9.80 21.52 -6.57
N TRP A 148 9.70 21.22 -5.28
CA TRP A 148 8.57 21.56 -4.41
C TRP A 148 8.78 22.92 -3.74
N PRO A 149 7.93 23.95 -4.01
CA PRO A 149 8.13 25.30 -3.48
C PRO A 149 8.16 25.40 -1.95
N ASP A 150 7.31 24.62 -1.27
CA ASP A 150 7.21 24.52 0.19
C ASP A 150 8.45 23.87 0.85
N ARG A 151 9.28 23.18 0.07
CA ARG A 151 10.48 22.49 0.56
C ARG A 151 11.78 23.21 0.19
N LEU A 152 11.71 24.44 -0.31
CA LEU A 152 12.89 25.22 -0.69
C LEU A 152 13.80 25.61 0.48
N ALA A 153 13.28 25.59 1.70
CA ALA A 153 14.03 25.92 2.92
C ALA A 153 14.85 24.74 3.47
N ASP A 154 14.66 23.52 2.95
CA ASP A 154 15.46 22.36 3.33
C ASP A 154 16.95 22.62 3.05
N GLU A 155 17.80 22.52 4.07
CA GLU A 155 19.22 22.89 3.98
C GLU A 155 20.05 21.87 3.16
N ILE A 156 19.60 20.61 3.08
CA ILE A 156 20.34 19.49 2.51
C ILE A 156 19.93 19.26 1.04
N ASP A 157 18.64 19.27 0.73
CA ASP A 157 18.09 19.15 -0.62
C ASP A 157 16.97 20.15 -0.90
N PRO A 158 17.30 21.44 -1.13
CA PRO A 158 16.32 22.49 -1.39
C PRO A 158 15.35 22.13 -2.51
N GLY A 159 14.07 21.98 -2.14
CA GLY A 159 12.95 21.70 -3.03
C GLY A 159 12.79 20.24 -3.44
N TRP A 160 13.47 19.29 -2.78
CA TRP A 160 13.30 17.84 -2.95
C TRP A 160 13.19 17.40 -4.42
N ARG A 161 14.21 17.72 -5.22
CA ARG A 161 14.14 17.54 -6.68
C ARG A 161 14.04 16.06 -7.07
N GLY A 162 13.02 15.71 -7.85
CA GLY A 162 12.82 14.33 -8.32
C GLY A 162 12.42 13.35 -7.22
N ALA A 163 11.97 13.87 -6.07
CA ALA A 163 11.45 13.08 -4.95
C ALA A 163 9.96 13.40 -4.73
N TRP A 164 9.24 12.46 -4.13
CA TRP A 164 7.85 12.66 -3.72
C TRP A 164 7.78 13.54 -2.47
N ASN A 165 6.88 14.54 -2.46
CA ASN A 165 6.55 15.34 -1.27
C ASN A 165 5.48 14.60 -0.46
N GLY A 166 5.86 13.47 0.13
CA GLY A 166 4.98 12.63 0.92
C GLY A 166 4.54 13.33 2.21
N TYR A 167 3.38 12.92 2.73
CA TYR A 167 2.83 13.44 3.99
C TYR A 167 3.84 13.34 5.14
N PHE A 168 4.48 12.18 5.31
CA PHE A 168 5.54 11.91 6.30
C PHE A 168 6.96 12.27 5.84
N GLY A 169 7.07 13.03 4.76
CA GLY A 169 8.35 13.53 4.27
C GLY A 169 8.83 12.91 2.96
N LYS A 170 10.12 13.10 2.71
CA LYS A 170 10.72 12.89 1.38
C LYS A 170 10.74 11.41 0.98
N ASN A 171 10.09 11.08 -0.13
CA ASN A 171 9.99 9.70 -0.64
C ASN A 171 9.39 8.69 0.35
N ILE A 172 8.58 9.14 1.31
CA ILE A 172 7.77 8.22 2.12
C ILE A 172 6.44 8.01 1.39
N PHE A 173 6.13 6.76 1.08
CA PHE A 173 4.95 6.33 0.34
C PHE A 173 4.02 5.56 1.27
N ASN A 174 3.30 6.31 2.11
CA ASN A 174 2.46 5.72 3.15
C ASN A 174 1.11 5.18 2.63
N ALA A 175 0.61 5.68 1.49
CA ALA A 175 -0.61 5.21 0.85
C ALA A 175 -0.32 4.64 -0.54
N ASP A 176 -1.11 3.65 -0.97
CA ASP A 176 -1.05 3.07 -2.33
C ASP A 176 -1.23 4.13 -3.42
N GLN A 177 -2.01 5.18 -3.13
CA GLN A 177 -1.98 6.41 -3.89
C GLN A 177 -2.16 7.62 -2.96
N GLU A 178 -1.30 8.61 -3.16
CA GLU A 178 -1.38 9.92 -2.53
C GLU A 178 -1.40 10.99 -3.63
N MET A 179 -2.18 12.04 -3.43
CA MET A 179 -2.19 13.23 -4.28
C MET A 179 -2.00 14.48 -3.42
N PHE A 180 -1.30 15.49 -3.93
CA PHE A 180 -1.04 16.73 -3.22
C PHE A 180 -1.17 17.95 -4.12
N TYR A 181 -1.81 19.01 -3.61
CA TYR A 181 -1.81 20.34 -4.22
C TYR A 181 -2.00 21.43 -3.17
N ARG A 182 -1.71 22.66 -3.58
CA ARG A 182 -1.93 23.89 -2.79
C ARG A 182 -2.81 24.87 -3.57
N ALA A 183 -3.72 25.56 -2.88
CA ALA A 183 -4.60 26.58 -3.43
C ALA A 183 -4.66 27.83 -2.53
N SER A 184 -5.14 28.95 -3.08
CA SER A 184 -5.27 30.24 -2.38
C SER A 184 -6.51 31.01 -2.83
N ASP A 185 -7.05 31.83 -1.93
CA ASP A 185 -8.23 32.68 -2.10
C ASP A 185 -7.92 34.12 -2.59
N ASP A 186 -6.65 34.44 -2.87
CA ASP A 186 -6.13 35.81 -2.97
C ASP A 186 -6.77 36.70 -4.06
N LYS A 187 -7.66 36.14 -4.88
CA LYS A 187 -8.38 36.82 -5.96
C LYS A 187 -9.78 37.30 -5.57
N TYR A 188 -10.29 36.96 -4.39
CA TYR A 188 -11.65 37.31 -3.97
C TYR A 188 -11.81 38.82 -3.67
N ASP A 189 -12.11 39.63 -4.68
CA ASP A 189 -12.09 41.11 -4.61
C ASP A 189 -13.45 41.78 -4.33
N ARG A 190 -14.48 41.03 -3.92
CA ARG A 190 -15.84 41.55 -3.61
C ARG A 190 -15.83 42.68 -2.58
N TYR A 191 -15.03 42.53 -1.53
CA TYR A 191 -14.93 43.48 -0.41
C TYR A 191 -13.75 44.42 -0.59
N VAL A 192 -13.98 45.51 -1.31
CA VAL A 192 -12.91 46.45 -1.72
C VAL A 192 -12.10 47.06 -0.58
N ASN A 193 -12.71 47.23 0.60
CA ASN A 193 -12.09 47.85 1.78
C ASN A 193 -11.43 46.84 2.74
N TYR A 194 -11.53 45.54 2.46
CA TYR A 194 -10.84 44.52 3.24
C TYR A 194 -9.53 44.12 2.57
N PHE A 195 -8.50 43.94 3.40
CA PHE A 195 -7.17 43.49 3.02
C PHE A 195 -6.67 42.59 4.17
N PRO A 196 -6.47 41.28 3.93
CA PRO A 196 -6.03 40.35 4.97
C PRO A 196 -4.54 40.53 5.32
N ASP A 197 -3.76 41.04 4.37
CA ASP A 197 -2.32 41.26 4.50
C ASP A 197 -2.00 42.76 4.43
N SER A 198 -1.50 43.31 5.53
CA SER A 198 -1.07 44.71 5.63
C SER A 198 0.25 44.99 4.92
N THR A 199 1.02 43.96 4.59
CA THR A 199 2.30 44.04 3.84
C THR A 199 2.13 43.92 2.33
N ASP A 200 1.02 43.33 1.87
CA ASP A 200 0.65 43.22 0.45
C ASP A 200 -0.82 43.62 0.19
N PRO A 201 -1.09 44.88 -0.19
CA PRO A 201 -2.45 45.34 -0.47
C PRO A 201 -3.05 44.75 -1.76
N THR A 202 -2.30 43.96 -2.52
CA THR A 202 -2.84 43.27 -3.70
C THR A 202 -3.51 41.94 -3.35
N ARG A 203 -3.25 41.40 -2.15
CA ARG A 203 -3.89 40.20 -1.63
C ARG A 203 -5.33 40.51 -1.22
N LYS A 204 -6.27 39.71 -1.72
CA LYS A 204 -7.70 39.76 -1.39
C LYS A 204 -8.14 38.44 -0.72
N GLY A 205 -9.45 38.19 -0.61
CA GLY A 205 -9.98 37.07 0.19
C GLY A 205 -9.76 37.25 1.69
N LEU A 206 -9.86 36.16 2.43
CA LEU A 206 -9.49 36.02 3.84
C LEU A 206 -7.97 35.89 4.04
N GLY A 207 -7.21 35.63 2.97
CA GLY A 207 -5.77 35.43 3.02
C GLY A 207 -5.38 33.97 3.27
N ILE A 208 -6.25 33.04 2.94
CA ILE A 208 -6.08 31.61 3.18
C ILE A 208 -5.14 30.95 2.17
N ILE A 209 -4.28 30.08 2.68
CA ILE A 209 -3.61 29.02 1.90
C ILE A 209 -4.25 27.70 2.31
N LEU A 210 -4.67 26.93 1.31
CA LEU A 210 -5.27 25.61 1.46
C LEU A 210 -4.31 24.56 0.93
N ASP A 211 -3.80 23.71 1.81
CA ASP A 211 -3.09 22.48 1.44
C ASP A 211 -4.06 21.31 1.43
N VAL A 212 -4.03 20.52 0.37
CA VAL A 212 -4.94 19.36 0.24
C VAL A 212 -4.15 18.11 -0.09
N ARG A 213 -4.40 17.06 0.69
CA ARG A 213 -3.96 15.69 0.41
C ARG A 213 -5.14 14.76 0.25
N VAL A 214 -4.97 13.78 -0.63
CA VAL A 214 -5.96 12.73 -0.87
C VAL A 214 -5.25 11.39 -0.74
N LEU A 215 -5.73 10.53 0.15
CA LEU A 215 -5.11 9.24 0.48
C LEU A 215 -6.06 8.07 0.20
N ALA A 216 -5.52 6.97 -0.34
CA ALA A 216 -6.24 5.71 -0.55
C ALA A 216 -5.32 4.50 -0.41
N TRP A 217 -5.83 3.46 0.25
CA TRP A 217 -5.18 2.17 0.43
C TRP A 217 -5.99 1.03 -0.17
N SER A 218 -5.29 0.06 -0.75
CA SER A 218 -5.85 -1.20 -1.26
C SER A 218 -6.11 -2.23 -0.15
N GLN A 219 -5.67 -1.93 1.08
CA GLN A 219 -5.95 -2.71 2.27
C GLN A 219 -7.45 -2.88 2.50
N VAL A 220 -7.90 -4.11 2.70
CA VAL A 220 -9.33 -4.47 2.70
C VAL A 220 -10.12 -3.80 3.84
N LEU A 221 -9.45 -3.44 4.94
CA LEU A 221 -10.06 -2.74 6.06
C LEU A 221 -10.57 -1.34 5.67
N VAL A 222 -9.95 -0.72 4.65
CA VAL A 222 -10.19 0.68 4.24
C VAL A 222 -10.27 0.87 2.72
N GLU A 223 -10.37 -0.22 1.93
CA GLU A 223 -10.39 -0.18 0.45
C GLU A 223 -11.61 0.53 -0.15
N ASP A 224 -12.62 0.78 0.69
CA ASP A 224 -13.88 1.46 0.38
C ASP A 224 -13.99 2.84 1.09
N ALA A 225 -12.86 3.42 1.50
CA ALA A 225 -12.74 4.76 2.08
C ALA A 225 -11.80 5.65 1.25
N LEU A 226 -12.12 6.93 1.11
CA LEU A 226 -11.24 7.95 0.53
C LEU A 226 -11.04 9.08 1.52
N TYR A 227 -9.79 9.38 1.87
CA TYR A 227 -9.46 10.38 2.87
C TYR A 227 -9.08 11.70 2.19
N LEU A 228 -9.70 12.80 2.63
CA LEU A 228 -9.41 14.16 2.18
C LEU A 228 -8.92 14.98 3.39
N LEU A 229 -7.64 15.34 3.37
CA LEU A 229 -6.99 16.11 4.43
C LEU A 229 -6.80 17.54 3.91
N HIS A 230 -7.27 18.52 4.68
CA HIS A 230 -7.22 19.93 4.36
C HIS A 230 -6.53 20.69 5.48
N ASN A 231 -5.41 21.35 5.19
CA ASN A 231 -4.79 22.26 6.14
C ASN A 231 -5.09 23.71 5.72
N ILE A 232 -5.76 24.44 6.61
CA ILE A 232 -6.23 25.81 6.38
C ILE A 232 -5.32 26.76 7.14
N LYS A 233 -4.53 27.53 6.40
CA LYS A 233 -3.58 28.48 6.97
C LYS A 233 -4.03 29.92 6.80
N ASN A 234 -4.07 30.69 7.88
CA ASN A 234 -4.14 32.15 7.81
C ASN A 234 -2.76 32.72 7.48
N ASP A 235 -2.46 32.85 6.19
CA ASP A 235 -1.24 33.46 5.70
C ASP A 235 -1.38 35.00 5.56
N GLY A 236 -2.35 35.60 6.25
CA GLY A 236 -2.53 37.05 6.40
C GLY A 236 -1.81 37.62 7.62
N THR A 237 -1.90 38.95 7.82
CA THR A 237 -1.29 39.64 8.99
C THR A 237 -2.27 39.94 10.12
N LYS A 238 -3.53 39.50 9.96
CA LYS A 238 -4.65 39.80 10.85
C LYS A 238 -5.26 38.50 11.32
N ASP A 239 -5.61 38.45 12.60
CA ASP A 239 -6.38 37.35 13.16
C ASP A 239 -7.81 37.36 12.59
N ILE A 240 -8.39 36.18 12.47
CA ILE A 240 -9.79 35.99 12.09
C ILE A 240 -10.53 35.39 13.29
N ASP A 241 -11.42 36.18 13.89
CA ASP A 241 -12.11 35.83 15.13
C ASP A 241 -13.23 34.82 14.93
N LYS A 242 -13.71 34.58 13.71
CA LYS A 242 -14.69 33.52 13.46
C LYS A 242 -14.41 32.96 12.08
N VAL A 243 -13.91 31.73 12.03
CA VAL A 243 -13.75 30.94 10.81
C VAL A 243 -14.70 29.76 10.88
N GLY A 244 -15.36 29.43 9.79
CA GLY A 244 -16.20 28.24 9.68
C GLY A 244 -15.88 27.47 8.40
N VAL A 245 -15.98 26.16 8.46
CA VAL A 245 -15.71 25.29 7.30
C VAL A 245 -16.93 24.45 7.00
N THR A 246 -17.32 24.45 5.73
CA THR A 246 -18.46 23.68 5.23
C THR A 246 -17.99 22.77 4.11
N VAL A 247 -18.43 21.52 4.14
CA VAL A 247 -18.27 20.58 3.04
C VAL A 247 -19.59 20.51 2.29
N TRP A 248 -19.56 20.87 1.01
CA TRP A 248 -20.65 20.62 0.08
C TRP A 248 -20.53 19.22 -0.49
N TYR A 249 -21.54 18.41 -0.24
CA TYR A 249 -21.74 17.06 -0.75
C TYR A 249 -22.97 17.08 -1.66
N ALA A 250 -22.82 16.79 -2.95
CA ALA A 250 -23.95 16.77 -3.89
C ALA A 250 -24.38 15.33 -4.15
N ASP A 251 -25.55 14.95 -3.62
CA ASP A 251 -26.05 13.57 -3.70
C ASP A 251 -26.18 13.07 -5.15
N PHE A 252 -25.93 11.77 -5.31
CA PHE A 252 -26.02 11.11 -6.61
C PHE A 252 -26.09 9.59 -6.45
N VAL A 253 -26.79 9.12 -5.42
CA VAL A 253 -26.88 7.68 -5.12
C VAL A 253 -27.76 7.03 -6.19
N GLY A 254 -27.28 5.92 -6.77
CA GLY A 254 -27.90 5.33 -7.97
C GLY A 254 -27.58 6.06 -9.30
N GLY A 255 -27.09 7.30 -9.22
CA GLY A 255 -26.59 8.10 -10.33
C GLY A 255 -27.63 8.95 -11.05
N ASP A 256 -27.21 9.52 -12.18
CA ASP A 256 -27.99 10.51 -12.93
C ASP A 256 -29.32 9.92 -13.45
N GLY A 257 -30.43 10.40 -12.88
CA GLY A 257 -31.79 9.96 -13.20
C GLY A 257 -32.42 8.98 -12.21
N ASP A 258 -31.72 8.66 -11.11
CA ASP A 258 -32.24 7.85 -9.99
C ASP A 258 -32.22 8.61 -8.65
N SER A 259 -31.35 9.61 -8.49
CA SER A 259 -31.20 10.38 -7.23
C SER A 259 -32.45 11.15 -6.75
N GLN A 260 -33.58 11.10 -7.48
CA GLN A 260 -34.82 11.81 -7.13
C GLN A 260 -35.58 11.20 -5.95
N ASP A 261 -35.20 10.02 -5.47
CA ASP A 261 -35.73 9.43 -4.25
C ASP A 261 -34.67 9.13 -3.19
N ASP A 262 -33.50 9.74 -3.31
CA ASP A 262 -32.43 9.65 -2.30
C ASP A 262 -32.89 10.20 -0.94
N ILE A 263 -32.39 9.60 0.13
CA ILE A 263 -32.64 9.97 1.51
C ILE A 263 -31.31 10.32 2.17
N SER A 264 -31.19 11.54 2.65
CA SER A 264 -30.03 12.03 3.40
C SER A 264 -30.32 12.12 4.90
N GLU A 265 -29.35 11.71 5.72
CA GLU A 265 -29.42 11.66 7.18
C GLU A 265 -28.05 12.07 7.76
N PHE A 266 -27.99 12.38 9.07
CA PHE A 266 -26.74 12.67 9.80
C PHE A 266 -26.81 12.21 11.26
N ASP A 267 -25.66 12.10 11.90
CA ASP A 267 -25.49 11.84 13.33
C ASP A 267 -24.36 12.71 13.88
N LEU A 268 -24.60 13.44 14.98
CA LEU A 268 -23.59 14.36 15.54
C LEU A 268 -22.50 13.60 16.28
N LEU A 269 -22.86 12.59 17.08
CA LEU A 269 -21.89 11.89 17.92
C LEU A 269 -20.94 10.99 17.12
N GLU A 270 -21.36 10.58 15.93
CA GLU A 270 -20.52 9.80 15.02
C GLU A 270 -19.86 10.69 13.96
N ASP A 271 -20.08 12.01 14.02
CA ASP A 271 -19.62 13.03 13.08
C ASP A 271 -19.74 12.60 11.61
N ILE A 272 -20.94 12.16 11.23
CA ILE A 272 -21.18 11.54 9.94
C ILE A 272 -22.50 11.95 9.34
N ALA A 273 -22.49 12.21 8.03
CA ALA A 273 -23.68 12.35 7.22
C ALA A 273 -23.67 11.37 6.06
N TRP A 274 -24.83 10.81 5.71
CA TRP A 274 -24.92 9.77 4.70
C TRP A 274 -26.16 9.91 3.84
N THR A 275 -26.07 9.37 2.62
CA THR A 275 -27.18 9.31 1.68
C THR A 275 -27.34 7.90 1.14
N ARG A 276 -28.59 7.47 1.03
CA ARG A 276 -28.97 6.18 0.45
C ARG A 276 -30.15 6.35 -0.50
N ASP A 277 -30.22 5.46 -1.48
CA ASP A 277 -31.40 5.30 -2.32
C ASP A 277 -32.55 4.66 -1.49
N ASN A 278 -33.78 5.15 -1.70
CA ASN A 278 -34.96 4.72 -0.96
C ASN A 278 -35.49 3.35 -1.41
N ASP A 279 -35.38 2.99 -2.69
CA ASP A 279 -35.91 1.73 -3.21
C ASP A 279 -34.82 0.65 -3.47
N HIS A 280 -33.55 1.07 -3.36
CA HIS A 280 -32.31 0.31 -3.54
C HIS A 280 -32.08 -0.19 -4.98
N LYS A 281 -32.62 0.48 -6.00
CA LYS A 281 -32.54 0.10 -7.41
C LYS A 281 -32.36 1.29 -8.37
N ALA A 282 -31.20 1.32 -9.00
CA ALA A 282 -30.95 2.16 -10.16
C ALA A 282 -31.01 1.39 -11.47
N ALA A 283 -31.67 1.96 -12.49
CA ALA A 283 -31.69 1.39 -13.84
C ALA A 283 -30.26 1.26 -14.44
N THR A 284 -29.37 2.17 -14.07
CA THR A 284 -27.94 2.22 -14.44
C THR A 284 -27.14 1.08 -13.80
N PHE A 285 -27.55 0.56 -12.64
CA PHE A 285 -26.88 -0.51 -11.90
C PHE A 285 -27.41 -1.91 -12.31
N GLY A 286 -28.51 -1.96 -13.05
CA GLY A 286 -29.09 -3.21 -13.55
C GLY A 286 -29.76 -4.02 -12.45
N ASN A 287 -29.17 -5.16 -12.09
CA ASN A 287 -29.69 -6.02 -11.02
C ASN A 287 -28.91 -5.89 -9.71
N ASP A 288 -27.78 -5.16 -9.72
CA ASP A 288 -27.00 -4.92 -8.51
C ASP A 288 -27.74 -3.89 -7.65
N PRO A 289 -27.88 -4.12 -6.34
CA PRO A 289 -28.60 -3.20 -5.47
C PRO A 289 -27.76 -1.94 -5.21
N VAL A 290 -28.42 -0.79 -5.14
CA VAL A 290 -27.78 0.48 -4.81
C VAL A 290 -27.31 0.44 -3.36
N GLY A 291 -26.12 0.99 -3.11
CA GLY A 291 -25.49 1.00 -1.78
C GLY A 291 -25.81 2.28 -0.99
N ILE A 292 -24.88 2.66 -0.14
CA ILE A 292 -24.90 3.88 0.68
C ILE A 292 -23.53 4.57 0.58
N VAL A 293 -23.52 5.88 0.64
CA VAL A 293 -22.31 6.71 0.71
C VAL A 293 -22.41 7.65 1.90
N ALA A 294 -21.29 7.89 2.56
CA ALA A 294 -21.21 8.79 3.71
C ALA A 294 -19.98 9.67 3.64
N VAL A 295 -20.06 10.83 4.30
CA VAL A 295 -18.93 11.68 4.65
C VAL A 295 -18.88 11.76 6.16
N THR A 296 -17.72 11.47 6.74
CA THR A 296 -17.47 11.61 8.18
C THR A 296 -16.30 12.57 8.40
N PHE A 297 -16.45 13.48 9.36
CA PHE A 297 -15.30 14.21 9.88
C PHE A 297 -14.49 13.25 10.75
N LEU A 298 -13.18 13.24 10.53
CA LEU A 298 -12.19 12.54 11.34
C LEU A 298 -11.43 13.52 12.21
N GLU A 299 -11.28 14.76 11.72
CA GLU A 299 -10.64 15.88 12.37
C GLU A 299 -11.40 17.16 12.03
N THR A 300 -11.75 17.93 13.05
CA THR A 300 -12.16 19.33 12.93
C THR A 300 -11.28 20.21 13.81
N PRO A 301 -11.27 21.54 13.63
CA PRO A 301 -10.46 22.43 14.47
C PRO A 301 -10.85 22.30 15.94
N GLY A 302 -9.86 22.42 16.83
CA GLY A 302 -10.05 22.19 18.26
C GLY A 302 -10.59 23.38 19.05
N ASN A 303 -11.22 23.13 20.21
CA ASN A 303 -11.70 24.17 21.14
C ASN A 303 -11.40 23.94 22.63
N ALA A 304 -10.12 23.79 22.98
CA ALA A 304 -9.60 23.59 24.35
C ALA A 304 -9.91 24.68 25.42
N VAL A 305 -10.81 25.64 25.20
CA VAL A 305 -11.02 26.79 26.11
C VAL A 305 -12.47 27.04 26.52
N ASP A 306 -13.44 26.27 26.01
CA ASP A 306 -14.87 26.43 26.33
C ASP A 306 -15.36 25.58 27.52
N ARG A 307 -14.52 24.65 28.00
CA ARG A 307 -14.80 23.64 29.05
C ARG A 307 -15.85 22.62 28.66
N ILE A 308 -16.13 22.48 27.38
CA ILE A 308 -17.00 21.48 26.80
C ILE A 308 -16.08 20.47 26.10
N ASP A 309 -16.59 19.26 25.90
CA ASP A 309 -15.90 18.14 25.24
C ASP A 309 -16.73 17.90 23.98
N ASN A 310 -16.38 18.61 22.92
CA ASN A 310 -17.29 18.99 21.84
C ASN A 310 -17.57 17.82 20.90
N ASP A 311 -16.63 16.89 20.77
CA ASP A 311 -16.73 15.63 20.04
C ASP A 311 -17.10 14.45 20.94
N GLY A 312 -17.05 14.63 22.27
CA GLY A 312 -17.57 13.66 23.22
C GLY A 312 -16.70 12.42 23.37
N ASP A 313 -15.40 12.54 23.11
CA ASP A 313 -14.43 11.46 23.23
C ASP A 313 -13.84 11.33 24.64
N SER A 314 -14.21 12.25 25.56
CA SER A 314 -13.85 12.16 26.97
C SER A 314 -14.22 10.79 27.60
N PRO A 315 -13.30 10.19 28.37
CA PRO A 315 -13.55 8.93 29.05
C PRO A 315 -14.73 9.02 30.03
N GLU A 316 -15.79 8.28 29.71
CA GLU A 316 -17.13 8.22 30.35
C GLU A 316 -17.36 8.93 31.72
N ALA A 317 -18.48 9.68 31.78
CA ALA A 317 -19.24 10.13 32.97
C ALA A 317 -19.05 11.58 33.46
N GLY A 318 -18.56 12.48 32.59
CA GLY A 318 -18.76 13.92 32.74
C GLY A 318 -20.24 14.30 32.87
N PRO A 319 -20.56 15.44 33.54
CA PRO A 319 -21.92 15.96 33.53
C PRO A 319 -22.29 16.50 32.14
N LEU A 320 -23.50 16.18 31.66
CA LEU A 320 -23.99 16.64 30.35
C LEU A 320 -24.36 18.12 30.36
N VAL A 321 -24.10 18.82 29.26
CA VAL A 321 -24.65 20.16 29.03
C VAL A 321 -26.18 20.07 29.00
N THR A 322 -26.84 20.96 29.74
CA THR A 322 -28.30 20.96 29.89
C THR A 322 -28.94 22.21 29.31
N LEU A 323 -30.24 22.16 29.03
CA LEU A 323 -31.02 23.34 28.63
C LEU A 323 -30.92 24.49 29.64
N GLU A 324 -30.69 24.19 30.92
CA GLU A 324 -30.53 25.21 31.96
C GLU A 324 -29.22 25.99 31.82
N MET A 325 -28.16 25.34 31.31
CA MET A 325 -26.82 25.91 31.12
C MET A 325 -26.79 26.91 29.98
N ILE A 326 -27.40 26.59 28.84
CA ILE A 326 -27.43 27.50 27.68
C ILE A 326 -28.40 28.71 27.86
N GLU A 327 -29.15 28.77 28.97
CA GLU A 327 -30.14 29.83 29.17
C GLU A 327 -29.47 31.16 29.53
N GLY A 328 -29.52 32.12 28.60
CA GLY A 328 -28.96 33.46 28.75
C GLY A 328 -27.67 33.68 27.96
N GLU A 329 -27.19 32.63 27.26
CA GLU A 329 -26.00 32.67 26.43
C GLU A 329 -26.24 33.35 25.08
N ILE A 330 -25.24 34.07 24.57
CA ILE A 330 -25.18 34.55 23.19
C ILE A 330 -24.09 33.75 22.47
N PRO A 331 -24.46 32.75 21.64
CA PRO A 331 -23.49 31.84 21.05
C PRO A 331 -22.49 32.56 20.13
N ASP A 332 -21.32 31.92 19.98
CA ASP A 332 -20.21 32.31 19.12
C ASP A 332 -19.58 33.68 19.43
N ASN A 333 -19.72 34.23 20.64
CA ASN A 333 -19.17 35.54 21.00
C ASN A 333 -17.88 35.47 21.86
N ARG A 334 -17.48 34.26 22.27
CA ARG A 334 -16.33 33.91 23.12
C ARG A 334 -16.41 34.43 24.55
N ILE A 335 -17.62 34.61 25.06
CA ILE A 335 -17.89 35.19 26.36
C ILE A 335 -18.94 34.32 27.03
N ASP A 336 -18.62 33.81 28.22
CA ASP A 336 -19.62 33.25 29.16
C ASP A 336 -20.61 34.36 29.55
N ASP A 337 -21.73 34.47 28.83
CA ASP A 337 -22.70 35.55 29.00
C ASP A 337 -23.62 35.31 30.20
N ASN A 338 -23.89 34.03 30.49
CA ASN A 338 -24.80 33.63 31.56
C ASN A 338 -24.08 33.35 32.91
N GLY A 339 -22.75 33.35 32.91
CA GLY A 339 -21.88 33.27 34.08
C GLY A 339 -21.78 31.87 34.67
N ASN A 340 -21.97 30.81 33.87
CA ASN A 340 -21.90 29.41 34.32
C ASN A 340 -20.49 28.82 34.18
N GLY A 341 -19.57 29.49 33.48
CA GLY A 341 -18.19 29.09 33.27
C GLY A 341 -17.91 28.29 32.00
N LEU A 342 -18.95 27.89 31.27
CA LEU A 342 -18.88 27.41 29.90
C LEU A 342 -18.84 28.62 28.96
N VAL A 343 -18.29 28.47 27.76
CA VAL A 343 -18.18 29.56 26.79
C VAL A 343 -18.85 29.14 25.49
N ASP A 344 -19.72 30.01 24.94
CA ASP A 344 -20.38 29.78 23.66
C ASP A 344 -21.20 28.47 23.58
N GLU A 345 -21.65 27.94 24.73
CA GLU A 345 -22.50 26.76 24.74
C GLU A 345 -23.82 27.04 24.02
N ASN A 346 -24.29 26.06 23.24
CA ASN A 346 -25.45 26.27 22.38
C ASN A 346 -26.27 24.99 22.20
N GLU A 347 -27.27 25.06 21.31
CA GLU A 347 -28.21 23.96 21.08
C GLU A 347 -27.55 22.69 20.53
N THR A 348 -26.34 22.76 19.96
CA THR A 348 -25.59 21.58 19.49
C THR A 348 -25.05 20.74 20.64
N HIS A 349 -24.86 21.34 21.82
CA HIS A 349 -24.25 20.67 22.97
C HIS A 349 -25.26 19.91 23.84
N ILE A 350 -26.56 20.22 23.72
CA ILE A 350 -27.60 19.57 24.51
C ILE A 350 -28.14 18.30 23.82
N PRO A 351 -28.61 17.29 24.57
CA PRO A 351 -29.25 16.12 23.99
C PRO A 351 -30.48 16.47 23.14
N PHE A 352 -30.56 15.94 21.91
CA PHE A 352 -31.72 16.13 21.03
C PHE A 352 -32.14 14.81 20.35
N GLY A 353 -33.44 14.62 20.16
CA GLY A 353 -33.98 13.40 19.57
C GLY A 353 -33.57 12.13 20.33
N THR A 354 -32.83 11.24 19.67
CA THR A 354 -32.23 10.03 20.26
C THR A 354 -30.72 10.15 20.52
N GLN A 355 -30.12 11.30 20.20
CA GLN A 355 -28.68 11.54 20.35
C GLN A 355 -28.38 12.02 21.79
N LYS A 356 -27.24 11.61 22.34
CA LYS A 356 -26.72 12.16 23.61
C LYS A 356 -26.13 13.54 23.33
N GLY A 357 -26.15 14.43 24.32
CA GLY A 357 -25.40 15.68 24.27
C GLY A 357 -23.95 15.46 24.69
N VAL A 358 -23.19 16.53 24.75
CA VAL A 358 -21.77 16.52 25.16
C VAL A 358 -21.61 16.77 26.65
N THR A 359 -20.42 16.47 27.17
CA THR A 359 -20.05 16.71 28.58
C THR A 359 -19.33 18.04 28.78
N TYR A 360 -19.19 18.47 30.05
CA TYR A 360 -18.46 19.69 30.41
C TYR A 360 -17.62 19.51 31.68
N ALA A 361 -16.56 20.31 31.83
CA ALA A 361 -15.61 20.27 32.94
C ALA A 361 -16.15 20.98 34.18
N ASP A 362 -16.54 20.22 35.20
CA ASP A 362 -17.01 20.73 36.48
C ASP A 362 -15.91 20.89 37.54
N ARG A 363 -14.69 20.44 37.21
CA ARG A 363 -13.46 20.38 38.02
C ARG A 363 -13.55 19.49 39.25
N ILE A 364 -14.44 18.48 39.20
CA ILE A 364 -14.70 17.52 40.29
C ILE A 364 -14.56 16.10 39.77
N ALA A 365 -13.89 15.23 40.54
CA ALA A 365 -13.55 13.88 40.11
C ALA A 365 -14.76 13.09 39.65
N GLN A 366 -14.70 12.55 38.43
CA GLN A 366 -15.67 11.61 37.90
C GLN A 366 -15.24 10.16 38.14
N PRO A 367 -16.20 9.22 38.21
CA PRO A 367 -15.88 7.81 38.34
C PRO A 367 -15.28 7.27 37.04
N VAL A 368 -14.00 6.95 37.06
CA VAL A 368 -13.32 6.30 35.93
C VAL A 368 -13.61 4.79 35.93
N SER A 369 -13.95 4.24 34.77
CA SER A 369 -14.25 2.81 34.64
C SER A 369 -13.00 1.95 34.85
N ALA A 370 -13.19 0.73 35.37
CA ALA A 370 -12.07 -0.21 35.55
C ALA A 370 -11.47 -0.67 34.21
N SER A 371 -12.24 -0.61 33.12
CA SER A 371 -11.75 -0.85 31.76
C SER A 371 -10.81 0.26 31.32
N PHE A 372 -11.21 1.53 31.48
CA PHE A 372 -10.36 2.67 31.11
C PHE A 372 -9.01 2.64 31.84
N ILE A 373 -9.02 2.43 33.16
CA ILE A 373 -7.78 2.30 33.96
C ILE A 373 -6.91 1.12 33.50
N SER A 374 -7.52 0.04 32.99
CA SER A 374 -6.79 -1.11 32.48
C SER A 374 -6.18 -0.86 31.10
N GLU A 375 -6.80 0.00 30.30
CA GLU A 375 -6.37 0.37 28.94
C GLU A 375 -5.31 1.47 28.98
N HIS A 376 -5.36 2.36 29.98
CA HIS A 376 -4.44 3.49 30.18
C HIS A 376 -3.65 3.30 31.48
N PRO A 377 -2.63 2.43 31.51
CA PRO A 377 -1.88 2.12 32.73
C PRO A 377 -1.05 3.30 33.25
N LEU A 378 -0.83 4.33 32.42
CA LEU A 378 -0.15 5.57 32.79
C LEU A 378 -1.10 6.61 33.39
N PHE A 379 -2.42 6.45 33.21
CA PHE A 379 -3.43 7.32 33.80
C PHE A 379 -3.35 7.29 35.33
N LYS A 380 -3.11 8.47 35.93
CA LYS A 380 -3.05 8.66 37.38
C LYS A 380 -4.16 9.59 37.84
N VAL A 381 -4.78 9.21 38.95
CA VAL A 381 -5.64 10.10 39.71
C VAL A 381 -4.87 10.53 40.94
N GLU A 382 -4.66 11.83 41.07
CA GLU A 382 -4.00 12.46 42.20
C GLU A 382 -4.66 12.00 43.50
N LYS A 383 -3.84 11.68 44.52
CA LYS A 383 -4.36 11.26 45.84
C LYS A 383 -4.31 12.39 46.85
N ASN A 384 -5.25 12.38 47.79
CA ASN A 384 -5.31 13.30 48.94
C ASN A 384 -5.64 14.77 48.60
N GLY A 385 -6.13 15.03 47.38
CA GLY A 385 -6.75 16.29 47.03
C GLY A 385 -7.97 16.62 47.91
N PRO A 386 -8.40 17.89 47.92
CA PRO A 386 -9.50 18.31 48.76
C PRO A 386 -10.84 17.72 48.29
N LEU A 387 -11.71 17.41 49.25
CA LEU A 387 -13.00 16.78 48.98
C LEU A 387 -14.14 17.78 49.02
N VAL A 388 -15.12 17.59 48.14
CA VAL A 388 -16.41 18.28 48.21
C VAL A 388 -17.09 17.95 49.53
N THR A 389 -17.40 18.98 50.33
CA THR A 389 -18.02 18.82 51.66
C THR A 389 -19.50 19.20 51.65
N GLN A 390 -20.25 18.71 52.65
CA GLN A 390 -21.63 19.14 52.86
C GLN A 390 -21.76 20.66 53.04
N GLU A 391 -20.74 21.32 53.60
CA GLU A 391 -20.74 22.78 53.77
C GLU A 391 -20.63 23.51 52.42
N MET A 392 -19.80 23.02 51.50
CA MET A 392 -19.70 23.54 50.13
C MET A 392 -21.05 23.45 49.43
N VAL A 393 -21.69 22.28 49.47
CA VAL A 393 -23.03 22.05 48.88
C VAL A 393 -24.07 23.00 49.46
N ASN A 394 -24.13 23.13 50.80
CA ASN A 394 -25.11 24.01 51.45
C ASN A 394 -24.95 25.48 51.03
N ARG A 395 -23.71 25.94 50.79
CA ARG A 395 -23.42 27.31 50.38
C ARG A 395 -23.63 27.52 48.87
N ALA A 396 -23.28 26.54 48.05
CA ALA A 396 -23.55 26.51 46.62
C ALA A 396 -25.06 26.51 46.32
N GLN A 397 -25.88 25.93 47.20
CA GLN A 397 -27.34 25.94 47.12
C GLN A 397 -28.02 27.26 47.56
N SER A 398 -27.27 28.33 47.80
CA SER A 398 -27.82 29.63 48.19
C SER A 398 -28.71 30.25 47.10
N SER A 399 -29.72 31.03 47.53
CA SER A 399 -30.64 31.72 46.61
C SER A 399 -29.89 32.67 45.68
N GLY A 400 -30.02 32.48 44.36
CA GLY A 400 -29.35 33.29 43.33
C GLY A 400 -28.13 32.62 42.69
N ASN A 401 -27.62 31.53 43.27
CA ASN A 401 -26.61 30.67 42.64
C ASN A 401 -27.32 29.53 41.88
N LYS A 402 -27.74 29.83 40.65
CA LYS A 402 -28.48 28.90 39.78
C LYS A 402 -27.67 27.63 39.53
N PHE A 403 -26.44 27.80 39.05
CA PHE A 403 -25.50 26.74 38.64
C PHE A 403 -24.68 26.09 39.77
N LYS A 404 -24.99 26.40 41.04
CA LYS A 404 -24.30 25.84 42.22
C LYS A 404 -22.78 26.00 42.17
N ILE A 405 -22.32 27.16 41.70
CA ILE A 405 -20.91 27.51 41.57
C ILE A 405 -20.25 27.59 42.94
N TRP A 406 -19.04 27.04 43.08
CA TRP A 406 -18.24 27.14 44.30
C TRP A 406 -16.78 27.52 44.01
N PRO A 407 -16.23 28.51 44.74
CA PRO A 407 -16.91 29.52 45.56
C PRO A 407 -17.88 30.39 44.74
N PRO A 408 -18.92 31.01 45.34
CA PRO A 408 -19.73 32.01 44.64
C PRO A 408 -18.86 33.09 43.97
N LEU A 409 -19.25 33.52 42.77
CA LEU A 409 -18.47 34.49 41.99
C LEU A 409 -18.36 35.84 42.72
N ASP A 410 -17.13 36.32 42.87
CA ASP A 410 -16.80 37.63 43.42
C ASP A 410 -15.62 38.27 42.65
N SER A 411 -15.18 39.46 43.08
CA SER A 411 -14.10 40.19 42.40
C SER A 411 -12.73 39.50 42.45
N PHE A 412 -12.55 38.52 43.34
CA PHE A 412 -11.32 37.75 43.48
C PHE A 412 -11.11 36.83 42.27
N GLN A 413 -12.16 36.12 41.85
CA GLN A 413 -12.13 35.26 40.66
C GLN A 413 -12.08 36.06 39.35
N GLY A 414 -12.58 37.30 39.35
CA GLY A 414 -12.64 38.11 38.14
C GLY A 414 -13.54 37.50 37.05
N GLY A 415 -14.62 36.83 37.46
CA GLY A 415 -15.56 36.13 36.56
C GLY A 415 -15.28 34.65 36.37
N LYS A 416 -14.10 34.13 36.74
CA LYS A 416 -13.76 32.71 36.54
C LYS A 416 -14.57 31.79 37.47
N VAL A 417 -15.27 30.83 36.87
CA VAL A 417 -15.91 29.73 37.61
C VAL A 417 -14.85 28.71 38.02
N HIS A 418 -14.85 28.33 39.30
CA HIS A 418 -13.96 27.27 39.78
C HIS A 418 -14.63 25.91 39.66
N LEU A 419 -15.51 25.55 40.60
CA LEU A 419 -16.32 24.34 40.52
C LEU A 419 -17.73 24.69 40.05
N LEU A 420 -18.27 23.84 39.18
CA LEU A 420 -19.61 23.96 38.63
C LEU A 420 -20.51 22.83 39.19
N MET A 421 -21.81 23.09 39.36
CA MET A 421 -22.79 22.09 39.79
C MET A 421 -22.43 21.31 41.08
N VAL A 422 -21.94 22.02 42.12
CA VAL A 422 -21.61 21.42 43.41
C VAL A 422 -22.86 20.98 44.18
N THR A 423 -23.30 19.75 43.93
CA THR A 423 -24.51 19.15 44.50
C THR A 423 -24.21 18.05 45.53
N SER A 424 -25.24 17.54 46.20
CA SER A 424 -25.10 16.49 47.22
C SER A 424 -24.51 15.18 46.69
N GLU A 425 -24.64 14.93 45.38
CA GLU A 425 -24.10 13.73 44.72
C GLU A 425 -22.58 13.77 44.58
N LYS A 426 -21.99 14.96 44.64
CA LYS A 426 -20.54 15.18 44.51
C LYS A 426 -19.80 15.09 45.85
N ILE A 427 -20.50 14.94 46.98
CA ILE A 427 -19.89 14.91 48.32
C ILE A 427 -18.88 13.75 48.43
N GLY A 428 -17.66 14.07 48.87
CA GLY A 428 -16.58 13.10 49.04
C GLY A 428 -15.74 12.85 47.79
N LEU A 429 -16.07 13.48 46.66
CA LEU A 429 -15.23 13.50 45.46
C LEU A 429 -14.15 14.57 45.58
N GLN A 430 -12.98 14.31 45.00
CA GLN A 430 -11.89 15.28 44.92
C GLN A 430 -12.24 16.41 43.95
N TYR A 431 -11.66 17.60 44.13
CA TYR A 431 -11.78 18.70 43.18
C TYR A 431 -10.41 19.37 42.97
N LYS A 432 -10.18 19.90 41.75
CA LYS A 432 -8.91 20.53 41.37
C LYS A 432 -8.62 21.72 42.31
N ASP A 433 -7.42 21.84 42.89
CA ASP A 433 -7.07 22.97 43.78
C ASP A 433 -5.81 23.74 43.39
N GLY A 434 -5.15 23.33 42.31
CA GLY A 434 -3.92 23.89 41.75
C GLY A 434 -2.67 23.51 42.55
N ILE A 435 -2.75 22.49 43.40
CA ILE A 435 -1.67 22.09 44.33
C ILE A 435 -1.43 20.60 44.16
N ASP A 436 -0.16 20.21 44.01
CA ASP A 436 0.28 18.80 43.99
C ASP A 436 0.11 18.15 45.37
N ASN A 437 -0.81 17.18 45.46
CA ASN A 437 -1.20 16.53 46.69
C ASN A 437 -0.58 15.15 46.95
N ASP A 438 0.18 14.61 46.00
CA ASP A 438 0.86 13.32 46.16
C ASP A 438 2.37 13.34 45.90
N GLY A 439 2.91 14.50 45.51
CA GLY A 439 4.33 14.84 45.50
C GLY A 439 5.04 14.53 44.18
N ASN A 440 4.30 14.33 43.10
CA ASN A 440 4.83 14.00 41.78
C ASN A 440 4.82 15.19 40.79
N GLY A 441 4.34 16.37 41.19
CA GLY A 441 4.23 17.52 40.30
C GLY A 441 5.60 17.98 39.78
N GLU A 442 5.57 18.80 38.74
CA GLU A 442 6.69 19.33 37.97
C GLU A 442 7.94 19.70 38.80
N GLU A 443 9.13 19.40 38.27
CA GLU A 443 10.38 19.75 38.95
C GLU A 443 10.67 21.25 38.84
N GLY A 444 10.82 21.91 39.99
CA GLY A 444 11.12 23.34 40.03
C GLY A 444 9.92 24.22 40.36
N SER A 445 8.71 23.65 40.36
CA SER A 445 7.49 24.40 40.68
C SER A 445 7.50 25.05 42.05
N PRO A 446 6.93 26.25 42.15
CA PRO A 446 6.93 26.98 43.40
C PRO A 446 6.12 26.22 44.46
N VAL A 447 6.49 26.42 45.73
CA VAL A 447 5.87 25.71 46.86
C VAL A 447 5.04 26.63 47.74
N ILE A 448 3.95 26.10 48.30
CA ILE A 448 3.08 26.81 49.24
C ILE A 448 3.89 27.28 50.45
N THR A 449 3.86 28.59 50.72
CA THR A 449 4.57 29.20 51.84
C THR A 449 3.64 29.53 53.02
N GLN A 450 4.23 29.72 54.21
CA GLN A 450 3.48 30.16 55.39
C GLN A 450 2.81 31.53 55.20
N GLN A 451 3.40 32.39 54.36
CA GLN A 451 2.81 33.68 54.00
C GLN A 451 1.56 33.51 53.15
N MET A 452 1.59 32.63 52.15
CA MET A 452 0.44 32.30 51.31
C MET A 452 -0.72 31.77 52.16
N ILE A 453 -0.45 30.83 53.07
CA ILE A 453 -1.46 30.29 54.01
C ILE A 453 -2.05 31.39 54.90
N THR A 454 -1.20 32.29 55.40
CA THR A 454 -1.67 33.41 56.24
C THR A 454 -2.60 34.33 55.45
N GLN A 455 -2.25 34.62 54.19
CA GLN A 455 -3.06 35.45 53.29
C GLN A 455 -4.38 34.76 52.95
N ALA A 456 -4.34 33.49 52.54
CA ALA A 456 -5.51 32.68 52.22
C ALA A 456 -6.45 32.50 53.42
N SER A 457 -5.92 32.43 54.65
CA SER A 457 -6.75 32.32 55.86
C SER A 457 -7.74 33.48 56.06
N SER A 458 -7.45 34.65 55.47
CA SER A 458 -8.34 35.83 55.52
C SER A 458 -9.55 35.72 54.58
N ASP A 459 -9.50 34.79 53.63
CA ASP A 459 -10.54 34.43 52.67
C ASP A 459 -11.28 33.14 53.11
N ALA A 460 -11.30 32.87 54.42
CA ALA A 460 -12.06 31.74 54.95
C ALA A 460 -13.56 31.92 54.63
N PRO A 461 -14.24 30.86 54.14
CA PRO A 461 -13.80 29.46 54.14
C PRO A 461 -13.36 28.95 52.76
N PHE A 462 -13.06 29.84 51.80
CA PHE A 462 -12.61 29.46 50.46
C PHE A 462 -11.11 29.21 50.42
N PHE A 463 -10.36 29.93 51.26
CA PHE A 463 -8.90 29.79 51.40
C PHE A 463 -8.17 29.95 50.06
N ARG A 464 -8.54 30.97 49.26
CA ARG A 464 -7.96 31.19 47.93
C ARG A 464 -6.65 31.97 48.00
N TYR A 465 -5.76 31.68 47.05
CA TYR A 465 -4.56 32.47 46.81
C TYR A 465 -4.40 32.75 45.31
N LYS A 466 -4.24 34.01 44.92
CA LYS A 466 -4.09 34.42 43.52
C LYS A 466 -2.62 34.41 43.13
N VAL A 467 -2.23 33.51 42.22
CA VAL A 467 -0.86 33.42 41.70
C VAL A 467 -0.67 34.49 40.63
N ASN A 468 -1.56 34.51 39.64
CA ASN A 468 -1.57 35.49 38.56
C ASN A 468 -3.03 35.79 38.12
N ASN A 469 -3.23 36.43 36.96
CA ASN A 469 -4.59 36.72 36.47
C ASN A 469 -5.35 35.47 36.03
N ASN A 470 -4.63 34.40 35.72
CA ASN A 470 -5.18 33.17 35.20
C ASN A 470 -5.33 32.07 36.24
N ILE A 471 -4.43 32.00 37.21
CA ILE A 471 -4.32 30.91 38.19
C ILE A 471 -4.68 31.39 39.60
N ILE A 472 -5.63 30.66 40.20
CA ILE A 472 -6.05 30.82 41.60
C ILE A 472 -5.94 29.44 42.25
N LEU A 473 -5.20 29.36 43.34
CA LEU A 473 -5.12 28.17 44.18
C LEU A 473 -6.29 28.15 45.15
N TYR A 474 -6.82 26.97 45.41
CA TYR A 474 -7.91 26.74 46.35
C TYR A 474 -7.42 25.91 47.53
N ASN A 475 -8.15 25.93 48.65
CA ASN A 475 -7.80 25.15 49.84
C ASN A 475 -6.35 25.34 50.34
N VAL A 476 -5.82 26.58 50.27
CA VAL A 476 -4.46 26.91 50.73
C VAL A 476 -4.41 26.98 52.26
N VAL A 477 -4.30 25.82 52.90
CA VAL A 477 -4.33 25.64 54.35
C VAL A 477 -3.01 25.12 54.92
N SER A 478 -2.88 25.07 56.25
CA SER A 478 -1.63 24.69 56.93
C SER A 478 -1.10 23.31 56.56
N SER A 479 -1.96 22.36 56.19
CA SER A 479 -1.53 21.02 55.76
C SER A 479 -0.87 21.01 54.38
N LYS A 480 -1.00 22.09 53.60
CA LYS A 480 -0.40 22.23 52.27
C LYS A 480 0.99 22.85 52.26
N LEU A 481 1.52 23.24 53.43
CA LEU A 481 2.82 23.93 53.52
C LEU A 481 3.95 23.10 52.88
N GLY A 482 4.62 23.67 51.87
CA GLY A 482 5.72 23.03 51.15
C GLY A 482 5.32 22.14 49.98
N MET A 483 4.02 21.96 49.71
CA MET A 483 3.54 21.31 48.49
C MET A 483 3.73 22.21 47.27
N LYS A 484 3.99 21.63 46.09
CA LYS A 484 4.14 22.36 44.83
C LYS A 484 2.78 22.86 44.34
N TYR A 485 2.76 23.92 43.54
CA TYR A 485 1.53 24.47 42.98
C TYR A 485 1.76 25.04 41.57
N ALA A 486 0.67 25.09 40.79
CA ALA A 486 0.69 25.53 39.40
C ALA A 486 0.95 27.04 39.28
N ASP A 487 1.87 27.44 38.41
CA ASP A 487 2.19 28.85 38.14
C ASP A 487 2.11 29.27 36.67
N GLY A 488 1.83 28.32 35.77
CA GLY A 488 1.63 28.51 34.34
C GLY A 488 2.94 28.68 33.57
N ILE A 489 4.05 28.17 34.11
CA ILE A 489 5.37 28.23 33.50
C ILE A 489 5.96 26.83 33.49
N ASP A 490 6.48 26.42 32.34
CA ASP A 490 7.38 25.28 32.22
C ASP A 490 8.71 25.58 32.98
N ASN A 491 8.81 25.08 34.20
CA ASN A 491 9.87 25.31 35.17
C ASN A 491 11.10 24.43 34.94
N ASN A 492 10.95 23.30 34.25
CA ASN A 492 12.03 22.36 33.96
C ASN A 492 12.53 22.45 32.48
N ASN A 493 11.84 23.21 31.63
CA ASN A 493 12.01 23.36 30.17
C ASN A 493 11.90 22.04 29.39
N ASP A 494 11.00 21.14 29.80
CA ASP A 494 10.73 19.91 29.04
C ASP A 494 9.58 20.04 28.04
N GLY A 495 8.92 21.20 28.00
CA GLY A 495 7.82 21.49 27.07
C GLY A 495 6.46 21.48 27.74
N ALA A 496 6.27 20.70 28.80
CA ALA A 496 5.02 20.61 29.54
C ALA A 496 4.91 21.74 30.58
N ILE A 497 3.69 22.22 30.83
CA ILE A 497 3.44 23.29 31.81
C ILE A 497 2.66 22.71 32.99
N ASP A 498 3.20 22.89 34.20
CA ASP A 498 2.55 22.49 35.46
C ASP A 498 2.18 20.98 35.50
N GLU A 499 2.97 20.11 34.86
CA GLU A 499 2.65 18.69 34.75
C GLU A 499 2.62 17.97 36.11
N GLY A 500 1.71 17.02 36.25
CA GLY A 500 1.51 16.27 37.50
C GLY A 500 0.81 17.04 38.62
N ILE A 501 0.16 18.17 38.32
CA ILE A 501 -0.68 18.92 39.27
C ILE A 501 -2.15 18.69 38.93
N ASP A 502 -2.99 18.31 39.91
CA ASP A 502 -4.43 18.04 39.73
C ASP A 502 -4.78 16.92 38.71
N GLU A 503 -3.84 16.03 38.44
CA GLU A 503 -3.96 14.88 37.52
C GLU A 503 -5.18 13.98 37.81
N GLY A 504 -6.00 13.70 36.80
CA GLY A 504 -7.14 12.78 36.89
C GLY A 504 -8.29 13.19 37.83
N ILE A 505 -8.35 14.45 38.30
CA ILE A 505 -9.44 14.96 39.17
C ILE A 505 -10.63 15.51 38.36
N ASP A 506 -10.51 15.69 37.06
CA ASP A 506 -11.64 15.95 36.15
C ASP A 506 -11.18 15.41 34.80
N ILE A 507 -11.84 14.37 34.30
CA ILE A 507 -11.43 13.60 33.12
C ILE A 507 -12.03 14.13 31.82
N MET A 508 -12.69 15.28 31.88
CA MET A 508 -12.90 16.10 30.70
C MET A 508 -11.54 16.49 30.14
N ILE A 509 -11.35 16.22 28.85
CA ILE A 509 -10.10 16.51 28.19
C ILE A 509 -10.32 17.73 27.28
N ASP A 510 -9.98 18.92 27.79
CA ASP A 510 -9.92 20.17 27.03
C ASP A 510 -8.55 20.25 26.32
N GLU A 511 -8.32 19.32 25.39
CA GLU A 511 -7.01 18.99 24.80
C GLU A 511 -6.57 20.02 23.77
N ALA A 512 -5.31 20.44 23.87
CA ALA A 512 -4.69 21.37 22.95
C ALA A 512 -3.45 20.74 22.33
N ARG A 513 -3.45 20.55 21.00
CA ARG A 513 -2.34 20.00 20.21
C ARG A 513 -1.03 20.80 20.20
N ASP A 514 -0.87 21.78 21.07
CA ASP A 514 0.33 22.59 21.19
C ASP A 514 0.76 22.87 22.63
N ASP A 515 0.19 22.13 23.60
CA ASP A 515 0.49 22.32 25.02
C ASP A 515 1.67 21.46 25.51
N GLY A 516 2.05 20.41 24.76
CA GLY A 516 3.16 19.52 25.06
C GLY A 516 2.83 18.42 26.07
N ILE A 517 1.54 18.14 26.30
CA ILE A 517 1.06 17.16 27.25
C ILE A 517 0.40 16.01 26.49
N ASP A 518 0.77 14.78 26.85
CA ASP A 518 0.02 13.58 26.47
C ASP A 518 -1.31 13.57 27.25
N ASN A 519 -2.37 14.11 26.63
CA ASN A 519 -3.64 14.37 27.29
C ASN A 519 -4.47 13.08 27.52
N ASP A 520 -4.38 12.11 26.61
CA ASP A 520 -5.15 10.87 26.63
C ASP A 520 -4.37 9.66 27.21
N TYR A 521 -3.08 9.84 27.50
CA TYR A 521 -2.16 8.88 28.10
C TYR A 521 -1.79 7.69 27.20
N ASP A 522 -1.77 7.89 25.87
CA ASP A 522 -1.43 6.86 24.89
C ASP A 522 0.07 6.75 24.56
N TRP A 523 0.88 7.77 24.91
CA TRP A 523 2.33 7.80 24.69
C TRP A 523 3.08 6.73 25.48
N ASN A 524 3.95 5.97 24.80
CA ASN A 524 4.73 4.90 25.44
C ASN A 524 6.24 5.19 25.50
N PRO A 525 6.84 5.37 26.69
CA PRO A 525 8.27 5.69 26.84
C PRO A 525 9.23 4.58 26.34
N PHE A 526 8.75 3.38 26.05
CA PHE A 526 9.59 2.31 25.52
C PHE A 526 9.60 2.23 23.99
N ARG A 527 8.67 2.92 23.33
CA ARG A 527 8.45 2.80 21.87
C ARG A 527 8.45 4.13 21.16
N ASP A 528 7.95 5.18 21.82
CA ASP A 528 7.62 6.46 21.19
C ASP A 528 8.62 7.57 21.58
N ASP A 529 9.53 7.28 22.51
CA ASP A 529 10.66 8.13 22.94
C ASP A 529 11.76 8.19 21.85
N VAL A 530 11.45 8.90 20.75
CA VAL A 530 12.26 8.98 19.51
C VAL A 530 12.72 10.40 19.17
N GLY A 531 12.48 11.38 20.04
CA GLY A 531 12.91 12.77 19.86
C GLY A 531 12.08 13.63 18.91
N LEU A 532 12.46 14.91 18.82
CA LEU A 532 11.77 15.96 18.07
C LEU A 532 11.57 15.69 16.58
N ASP A 533 12.48 14.96 15.93
CA ASP A 533 12.38 14.63 14.52
C ASP A 533 11.49 13.41 14.22
N GLY A 534 11.01 12.72 15.26
CA GLY A 534 10.11 11.57 15.16
C GLY A 534 10.79 10.32 14.60
N VAL A 535 12.12 10.28 14.53
CA VAL A 535 12.89 9.19 13.93
C VAL A 535 13.83 8.58 14.97
N PRO A 536 13.72 7.26 15.24
CA PRO A 536 14.59 6.62 16.22
C PRO A 536 16.07 6.58 15.78
N ASP A 537 16.97 6.56 16.77
CA ASP A 537 18.42 6.44 16.66
C ASP A 537 19.13 7.64 15.95
N THR A 538 18.56 8.85 16.00
CA THR A 538 19.14 10.05 15.38
C THR A 538 20.01 10.86 16.35
N GLY A 539 19.77 10.73 17.65
CA GLY A 539 20.45 11.41 18.75
C GLY A 539 20.03 12.87 18.91
N ASP A 540 18.80 13.22 18.52
CA ASP A 540 18.25 14.56 18.63
C ASP A 540 17.69 14.86 20.04
N GLU A 541 17.07 16.03 20.22
CA GLU A 541 16.54 16.48 21.51
C GLU A 541 15.19 15.80 21.79
N GLY A 542 15.00 15.32 23.01
CA GLY A 542 13.85 14.47 23.41
C GLY A 542 14.18 12.98 23.46
N GLU A 543 15.04 12.48 22.57
CA GLU A 543 15.25 11.03 22.42
C GLU A 543 15.88 10.35 23.66
N GLY A 544 15.20 9.30 24.14
CA GLY A 544 15.63 8.41 25.20
C GLY A 544 15.56 9.00 26.61
N ASP A 545 14.80 10.09 26.80
CA ASP A 545 14.71 10.80 28.08
C ASP A 545 13.53 10.33 28.95
N GLY A 546 12.62 9.53 28.36
CA GLY A 546 11.45 8.96 29.01
C GLY A 546 10.30 9.95 29.22
N LYS A 547 10.27 11.06 28.46
CA LYS A 547 9.20 12.07 28.47
C LYS A 547 8.65 12.31 27.06
N PRO A 548 7.34 12.60 26.92
CA PRO A 548 6.75 12.97 25.64
C PRO A 548 7.36 14.29 25.14
N THR A 549 7.88 14.29 23.91
CA THR A 549 8.50 15.46 23.28
C THR A 549 7.70 15.95 22.07
N SER A 550 7.00 17.08 22.24
CA SER A 550 6.17 17.70 21.20
C SER A 550 6.95 18.45 20.10
N GLY A 551 6.50 18.28 18.85
CA GLY A 551 6.98 19.01 17.68
C GLY A 551 6.31 20.38 17.45
N ALA A 552 5.20 20.69 18.14
CA ALA A 552 4.31 21.83 17.85
C ALA A 552 5.03 23.19 17.84
N ARG A 553 5.98 23.37 18.76
CA ARG A 553 6.74 24.62 18.93
C ARG A 553 7.91 24.77 17.95
N TYR A 554 8.31 23.68 17.30
CA TYR A 554 9.51 23.61 16.47
C TYR A 554 9.22 23.45 14.98
N GLY A 555 7.96 23.19 14.60
CA GLY A 555 7.57 22.91 13.22
C GLY A 555 8.16 21.58 12.71
N LEU A 556 8.40 20.66 13.64
CA LEU A 556 8.84 19.29 13.43
C LEU A 556 7.68 18.34 13.80
N PRO A 557 7.71 17.06 13.38
CA PRO A 557 6.64 16.13 13.74
C PRO A 557 6.54 15.90 15.26
N GLY A 558 7.65 15.84 15.99
CA GLY A 558 7.63 15.39 17.39
C GLY A 558 7.54 13.87 17.50
N GLU A 559 7.38 13.40 18.74
CA GLU A 559 7.25 11.98 19.08
C GLU A 559 5.84 11.42 18.80
N PRO A 560 5.68 10.16 18.35
CA PRO A 560 4.36 9.53 18.16
C PRO A 560 3.50 9.62 19.44
N GLY A 561 2.19 9.86 19.32
CA GLY A 561 1.30 9.95 20.49
C GLY A 561 1.53 11.20 21.35
N VAL A 562 1.98 12.31 20.72
CA VAL A 562 2.03 13.65 21.34
C VAL A 562 1.73 14.75 20.32
N ASP A 563 0.87 15.71 20.66
CA ASP A 563 0.53 16.97 19.99
C ASP A 563 0.33 16.89 18.46
N VAL A 564 1.39 17.14 17.68
CA VAL A 564 1.35 17.21 16.21
C VAL A 564 1.22 15.81 15.61
N THR A 565 1.74 14.82 16.33
CA THR A 565 1.79 13.41 15.95
C THR A 565 0.77 12.56 16.69
N ASP A 566 0.05 13.13 17.65
CA ASP A 566 -1.23 12.61 18.12
C ASP A 566 -2.37 13.42 17.52
N VAL A 567 -3.17 12.77 16.69
CA VAL A 567 -4.33 13.42 16.08
C VAL A 567 -5.59 13.25 16.96
N SER A 568 -5.54 12.39 17.97
CA SER A 568 -6.61 12.18 18.95
C SER A 568 -6.68 13.29 19.97
N GLU A 569 -5.55 13.93 20.32
CA GLU A 569 -5.40 14.96 21.37
C GLU A 569 -6.10 16.31 21.10
N THR A 570 -7.18 16.35 20.34
CA THR A 570 -7.87 17.60 20.05
C THR A 570 -9.30 17.46 20.48
N ASP A 571 -9.75 18.33 21.37
CA ASP A 571 -11.19 18.53 21.59
C ASP A 571 -11.82 19.10 20.31
N GLN A 572 -12.30 18.22 19.43
CA GLN A 572 -12.78 18.62 18.12
C GLN A 572 -14.17 19.21 18.22
N ILE A 573 -14.42 20.28 17.48
CA ILE A 573 -15.74 20.93 17.47
C ILE A 573 -16.86 20.02 16.91
N GLY A 574 -16.53 19.11 16.00
CA GLY A 574 -17.47 18.21 15.34
C GLY A 574 -18.45 18.90 14.38
N ILE A 575 -19.53 18.19 14.02
CA ILE A 575 -20.63 18.73 13.21
C ILE A 575 -21.49 19.67 14.04
N THR A 576 -21.60 20.93 13.63
CA THR A 576 -22.45 21.92 14.33
C THR A 576 -23.60 22.47 13.46
N ASN A 577 -23.62 22.11 12.17
CA ASN A 577 -24.69 22.44 11.24
C ASN A 577 -24.79 21.35 10.17
N ALA A 578 -26.03 20.92 9.89
CA ALA A 578 -26.35 20.03 8.78
C ALA A 578 -27.61 20.52 8.08
N ALA A 579 -27.49 20.81 6.79
CA ALA A 579 -28.58 21.34 5.98
C ALA A 579 -28.58 20.70 4.59
N TYR A 580 -29.79 20.48 4.04
CA TYR A 580 -29.95 20.07 2.66
C TYR A 580 -30.71 21.13 1.86
N VAL A 581 -30.32 21.33 0.61
CA VAL A 581 -30.94 22.24 -0.35
C VAL A 581 -31.36 21.45 -1.58
N PRO A 582 -32.56 21.63 -2.15
CA PRO A 582 -32.92 20.97 -3.39
C PRO A 582 -31.87 21.23 -4.47
N ALA A 583 -31.52 20.20 -5.25
CA ALA A 583 -30.53 20.31 -6.32
C ALA A 583 -30.77 21.55 -7.21
N GLY A 584 -29.72 22.36 -7.39
CA GLY A 584 -29.77 23.60 -8.17
C GLY A 584 -30.48 24.79 -7.47
N GLY A 585 -30.93 24.62 -6.23
CA GLY A 585 -31.52 25.67 -5.40
C GLY A 585 -30.51 26.59 -4.70
N LEU A 586 -29.22 26.21 -4.69
CA LEU A 586 -28.15 26.98 -4.06
C LEU A 586 -27.85 28.28 -4.82
N ASN A 587 -28.00 29.44 -4.18
CA ASN A 587 -27.43 30.68 -4.69
C ASN A 587 -26.00 30.87 -4.15
N ILE A 588 -25.06 30.18 -4.81
CA ILE A 588 -23.65 30.16 -4.38
C ILE A 588 -23.00 31.54 -4.35
N ASN A 589 -23.53 32.55 -5.04
CA ASN A 589 -22.94 33.89 -5.07
C ASN A 589 -23.25 34.72 -3.81
N SER A 590 -24.12 34.27 -2.90
CA SER A 590 -24.49 35.01 -1.69
C SER A 590 -23.64 34.60 -0.48
N ASP A 591 -22.72 35.47 -0.04
CA ASP A 591 -21.92 35.21 1.18
C ASP A 591 -22.79 35.12 2.43
N ALA A 592 -23.77 36.02 2.53
CA ALA A 592 -24.70 36.03 3.65
C ALA A 592 -25.49 34.71 3.72
N GLN A 593 -25.92 34.17 2.57
CA GLN A 593 -26.63 32.91 2.56
C GLN A 593 -25.72 31.77 3.03
N MET A 594 -24.51 31.64 2.46
CA MET A 594 -23.61 30.53 2.84
C MET A 594 -23.24 30.61 4.33
N TRP A 595 -22.95 31.82 4.82
CA TRP A 595 -22.61 32.04 6.22
C TRP A 595 -23.76 31.65 7.14
N PHE A 596 -24.93 32.28 6.97
CA PHE A 596 -26.02 32.10 7.91
C PHE A 596 -26.73 30.76 7.77
N ASP A 597 -26.84 30.20 6.57
CA ASP A 597 -27.59 28.95 6.38
C ASP A 597 -26.74 27.72 6.70
N PHE A 598 -25.42 27.76 6.46
CA PHE A 598 -24.56 26.57 6.56
C PHE A 598 -23.44 26.68 7.59
N MET A 599 -22.82 27.83 7.81
CA MET A 599 -21.63 27.93 8.67
C MET A 599 -21.92 28.29 10.13
N VAL A 600 -23.02 29.01 10.39
CA VAL A 600 -23.42 29.33 11.78
C VAL A 600 -23.97 28.08 12.47
N PRO A 601 -23.46 27.72 13.67
CA PRO A 601 -23.93 26.57 14.44
C PRO A 601 -25.44 26.57 14.76
N GLY A 602 -25.97 25.39 15.05
CA GLY A 602 -27.33 25.22 15.59
C GLY A 602 -28.44 25.11 14.55
N LYS A 603 -28.11 24.93 13.27
CA LYS A 603 -29.12 24.65 12.23
C LYS A 603 -29.03 23.21 11.77
N PHE A 604 -30.06 22.44 12.13
CA PHE A 604 -30.21 21.05 11.76
C PHE A 604 -31.58 20.78 11.15
N PHE A 605 -31.64 19.88 10.17
CA PHE A 605 -32.90 19.23 9.82
C PHE A 605 -33.23 18.14 10.85
N ASP A 606 -34.52 17.83 11.05
CA ASP A 606 -34.94 16.80 12.00
C ASP A 606 -34.58 15.40 11.45
N PRO A 607 -33.65 14.66 12.08
CA PRO A 607 -33.22 13.35 11.59
C PRO A 607 -34.32 12.29 11.69
N LEU A 608 -35.42 12.54 12.42
CA LEU A 608 -36.58 11.64 12.48
C LEU A 608 -37.52 11.81 11.28
N ILE A 609 -37.38 12.89 10.51
CA ILE A 609 -38.20 13.17 9.33
C ILE A 609 -37.44 12.70 8.08
N VAL A 610 -37.86 11.55 7.55
CA VAL A 610 -37.33 11.03 6.30
C VAL A 610 -37.94 11.78 5.11
N VAL A 611 -37.11 12.49 4.36
CA VAL A 611 -37.51 13.20 3.13
C VAL A 611 -36.73 12.63 1.96
N ALA A 612 -37.44 12.00 1.03
CA ALA A 612 -36.87 11.54 -0.24
C ALA A 612 -36.80 12.69 -1.26
N GLY A 613 -35.73 12.78 -2.03
CA GLY A 613 -35.53 13.80 -3.05
C GLY A 613 -34.06 13.95 -3.44
N GLU A 614 -33.81 14.78 -4.46
CA GLU A 614 -32.46 15.12 -4.92
C GLU A 614 -31.98 16.41 -4.22
N TYR A 615 -30.91 16.30 -3.42
CA TYR A 615 -30.45 17.34 -2.52
C TYR A 615 -28.92 17.53 -2.48
N ASP A 616 -28.52 18.80 -2.49
CA ASP A 616 -27.19 19.21 -2.06
C ASP A 616 -27.14 19.25 -0.53
N LEU A 617 -26.28 18.44 0.09
CA LEU A 617 -26.03 18.42 1.53
C LEU A 617 -24.84 19.32 1.87
N PHE A 618 -24.97 20.07 2.96
CA PHE A 618 -23.95 20.92 3.54
C PHE A 618 -23.78 20.52 4.99
N VAL A 619 -22.56 20.13 5.35
CA VAL A 619 -22.18 19.78 6.71
C VAL A 619 -21.02 20.68 7.11
N SER A 620 -21.08 21.29 8.29
CA SER A 620 -20.09 22.27 8.71
C SER A 620 -19.51 21.97 10.09
N SER A 621 -18.24 22.31 10.23
CA SER A 621 -17.62 22.52 11.54
C SER A 621 -18.21 23.79 12.17
N GLY A 622 -18.11 23.91 13.49
CA GLY A 622 -18.43 25.16 14.19
C GLY A 622 -17.43 26.28 13.91
N LEU A 623 -17.65 27.42 14.58
CA LEU A 623 -16.84 28.62 14.41
C LEU A 623 -15.62 28.58 15.33
N PHE A 624 -14.44 28.81 14.78
CA PHE A 624 -13.17 28.77 15.52
C PHE A 624 -12.28 29.99 15.24
N PRO A 625 -11.34 30.34 16.15
CA PRO A 625 -10.29 31.33 15.87
C PRO A 625 -9.26 30.84 14.86
N LEU A 626 -8.77 31.74 14.01
CA LEU A 626 -7.58 31.48 13.22
C LEU A 626 -6.62 32.67 13.30
N LYS A 627 -5.63 32.58 14.19
CA LYS A 627 -4.61 33.61 14.40
C LYS A 627 -3.71 33.75 13.16
N SER A 628 -3.10 34.91 13.01
CA SER A 628 -2.13 35.16 11.93
C SER A 628 -0.97 34.16 11.98
N GLY A 629 -0.79 33.39 10.91
CA GLY A 629 0.22 32.33 10.79
C GLY A 629 -0.22 30.94 11.25
N GLN A 630 -1.34 30.83 11.99
CA GLN A 630 -1.90 29.57 12.47
C GLN A 630 -2.42 28.72 11.31
N THR A 631 -2.31 27.41 11.46
CA THR A 631 -2.83 26.40 10.53
C THR A 631 -3.73 25.46 11.31
N GLU A 632 -4.95 25.26 10.82
CA GLU A 632 -5.89 24.30 11.41
C GLU A 632 -6.12 23.15 10.41
N PRO A 633 -5.99 21.88 10.84
CA PRO A 633 -6.27 20.73 10.02
C PRO A 633 -7.77 20.40 10.04
N ILE A 634 -8.26 19.87 8.92
CA ILE A 634 -9.62 19.34 8.76
C ILE A 634 -9.53 18.12 7.87
N SER A 635 -9.94 16.99 8.43
CA SER A 635 -9.80 15.71 7.79
C SER A 635 -11.13 15.00 7.73
N LEU A 636 -11.43 14.40 6.58
CA LEU A 636 -12.69 13.71 6.36
C LEU A 636 -12.48 12.45 5.53
N ALA A 637 -13.38 11.48 5.70
CA ALA A 637 -13.44 10.30 4.86
C ALA A 637 -14.76 10.19 4.10
N VAL A 638 -14.67 9.90 2.80
CA VAL A 638 -15.81 9.50 1.97
C VAL A 638 -15.87 7.97 1.95
N LEU A 639 -16.94 7.42 2.50
CA LEU A 639 -17.11 5.99 2.75
C LEU A 639 -18.19 5.42 1.84
N PHE A 640 -17.99 4.19 1.36
CA PHE A 640 -18.97 3.46 0.57
C PHE A 640 -19.28 2.11 1.18
N ALA A 641 -20.56 1.74 1.23
CA ALA A 641 -20.95 0.40 1.64
C ALA A 641 -22.12 -0.11 0.81
N ASN A 642 -22.28 -1.43 0.82
CA ASN A 642 -23.45 -2.09 0.27
C ASN A 642 -23.92 -3.14 1.27
N GLY A 643 -25.17 -3.56 1.19
CA GLY A 643 -25.78 -4.52 2.11
C GLY A 643 -26.52 -5.63 1.37
N PRO A 644 -26.81 -6.75 2.06
CA PRO A 644 -27.67 -7.79 1.51
C PRO A 644 -29.04 -7.24 1.12
N VAL A 645 -29.73 -7.95 0.23
CA VAL A 645 -31.12 -7.64 -0.17
C VAL A 645 -32.04 -8.83 0.13
N PRO A 646 -33.29 -8.58 0.59
CA PRO A 646 -33.94 -7.27 0.76
C PRO A 646 -33.51 -6.52 2.05
N ASP A 647 -33.43 -5.20 1.97
CA ASP A 647 -33.13 -4.28 3.10
C ASP A 647 -34.10 -3.08 3.09
N PRO A 648 -35.42 -3.29 3.26
CA PRO A 648 -36.44 -2.27 2.97
C PRO A 648 -36.35 -1.00 3.83
N SER A 649 -35.56 -1.01 4.90
CA SER A 649 -35.35 0.13 5.80
C SER A 649 -33.93 0.72 5.72
N GLY A 650 -33.07 0.20 4.83
CA GLY A 650 -31.66 0.61 4.71
C GLY A 650 -30.80 0.33 5.95
N GLN A 651 -31.28 -0.50 6.89
CA GLN A 651 -30.64 -0.65 8.21
C GLN A 651 -29.36 -1.47 8.12
N PHE A 652 -29.31 -2.47 7.22
CA PHE A 652 -28.07 -3.22 7.01
C PHE A 652 -26.99 -2.33 6.38
N ARG A 653 -27.33 -1.55 5.35
CA ARG A 653 -26.41 -0.58 4.76
C ARG A 653 -25.91 0.44 5.77
N LYS A 654 -26.80 0.97 6.61
CA LYS A 654 -26.43 1.87 7.72
C LYS A 654 -25.46 1.20 8.70
N SER A 655 -25.71 -0.05 9.10
CA SER A 655 -24.75 -0.76 9.99
C SER A 655 -23.40 -1.00 9.32
N GLU A 656 -23.37 -1.29 8.01
CA GLU A 656 -22.11 -1.49 7.29
C GLU A 656 -21.32 -0.19 7.13
N ILE A 657 -21.98 0.94 6.88
CA ILE A 657 -21.28 2.23 6.77
C ILE A 657 -20.69 2.68 8.11
N LEU A 658 -21.42 2.49 9.22
CA LEU A 658 -20.91 2.78 10.58
C LEU A 658 -19.72 1.89 10.95
N ARG A 659 -19.75 0.60 10.58
CA ARG A 659 -18.59 -0.29 10.76
C ARG A 659 -17.36 0.19 9.98
N LYS A 660 -17.54 0.77 8.79
CA LYS A 660 -16.44 1.37 8.02
C LYS A 660 -15.98 2.71 8.58
N ARG A 661 -16.87 3.50 9.19
CA ARG A 661 -16.51 4.73 9.93
C ARG A 661 -15.55 4.41 11.06
N VAL A 662 -15.81 3.37 11.86
CA VAL A 662 -14.88 2.92 12.90
C VAL A 662 -13.48 2.61 12.34
N ARG A 663 -13.39 1.92 11.19
CA ARG A 663 -12.09 1.67 10.54
C ARG A 663 -11.42 2.93 10.02
N ALA A 664 -12.20 3.88 9.52
CA ALA A 664 -11.68 5.17 9.08
C ALA A 664 -11.15 5.99 10.27
N GLN A 665 -11.84 5.98 11.40
CA GLN A 665 -11.41 6.58 12.67
C GLN A 665 -10.13 5.91 13.19
N GLU A 666 -10.09 4.57 13.25
CA GLU A 666 -8.85 3.85 13.62
C GLU A 666 -7.68 4.25 12.71
N THR A 667 -7.92 4.46 11.41
CA THR A 667 -6.86 4.93 10.49
C THR A 667 -6.41 6.34 10.84
N TYR A 668 -7.32 7.23 11.20
CA TYR A 668 -7.01 8.57 11.68
C TYR A 668 -6.18 8.50 12.96
N ASN A 669 -6.66 7.85 14.02
CA ASN A 669 -5.96 7.72 15.30
C ASN A 669 -4.55 7.10 15.15
N ASN A 670 -4.31 6.27 14.14
CA ASN A 670 -2.97 5.76 13.81
C ASN A 670 -2.14 6.74 12.94
N ASP A 671 -2.43 8.05 12.98
CA ASP A 671 -1.82 9.11 12.17
C ASP A 671 -1.80 8.74 10.68
N TYR A 672 -2.89 8.18 10.14
CA TYR A 672 -2.95 7.65 8.77
C TYR A 672 -1.90 6.60 8.41
N ARG A 673 -1.16 6.02 9.35
CA ARG A 673 -0.15 4.99 9.10
C ARG A 673 -0.84 3.64 9.06
N PHE A 674 -0.63 2.91 7.97
CA PHE A 674 -1.24 1.60 7.77
C PHE A 674 -0.28 0.62 7.11
N ALA A 675 -0.58 -0.67 7.27
CA ALA A 675 0.09 -1.72 6.51
C ALA A 675 -0.10 -1.48 5.00
N ASN A 676 1.02 -1.53 4.28
CA ASN A 676 1.11 -1.25 2.86
C ASN A 676 1.22 -2.55 2.07
N ALA A 677 0.54 -2.58 0.92
CA ALA A 677 0.67 -3.72 0.02
C ALA A 677 2.11 -3.82 -0.55
N PRO A 678 2.56 -5.04 -0.91
CA PRO A 678 3.84 -5.18 -1.60
C PRO A 678 3.90 -4.40 -2.91
N LEU A 679 5.11 -4.04 -3.35
CA LEU A 679 5.35 -3.32 -4.59
C LEU A 679 4.69 -4.04 -5.78
N THR A 680 4.17 -3.24 -6.71
CA THR A 680 3.45 -3.75 -7.89
C THR A 680 4.42 -4.32 -8.93
N PRO A 681 4.33 -5.61 -9.32
CA PRO A 681 5.21 -6.20 -10.32
C PRO A 681 4.89 -5.73 -11.74
N THR A 682 5.84 -5.88 -12.67
CA THR A 682 5.62 -5.62 -14.10
C THR A 682 5.34 -6.91 -14.86
N VAL A 683 4.12 -7.06 -15.41
CA VAL A 683 3.73 -8.23 -16.20
C VAL A 683 3.85 -7.98 -17.70
N THR A 684 4.26 -9.01 -18.44
CA THR A 684 4.14 -9.09 -19.90
C THR A 684 3.33 -10.31 -20.31
N ALA A 685 2.56 -10.19 -21.39
CA ALA A 685 1.84 -11.30 -21.99
C ALA A 685 2.28 -11.62 -23.41
N VAL A 686 2.31 -12.91 -23.74
CA VAL A 686 2.56 -13.44 -25.07
C VAL A 686 1.36 -14.27 -25.50
N THR A 687 0.64 -13.79 -26.51
CA THR A 687 -0.53 -14.48 -27.05
C THR A 687 -0.14 -15.61 -28.02
N GLY A 688 -0.88 -16.71 -27.97
CA GLY A 688 -0.81 -17.80 -28.93
C GLY A 688 -2.15 -18.50 -29.11
N ASN A 689 -2.14 -19.58 -29.90
CA ASN A 689 -3.36 -20.31 -30.24
C ASN A 689 -4.02 -20.96 -29.01
N ASN A 690 -5.19 -20.46 -28.61
CA ASN A 690 -5.94 -20.85 -27.40
C ASN A 690 -5.06 -20.86 -26.14
N LYS A 691 -4.08 -19.95 -26.08
CA LYS A 691 -3.22 -19.81 -24.92
C LYS A 691 -2.69 -18.39 -24.74
N VAL A 692 -2.45 -18.03 -23.49
CA VAL A 692 -1.73 -16.81 -23.11
C VAL A 692 -0.62 -17.21 -22.14
N THR A 693 0.61 -16.76 -22.41
CA THR A 693 1.74 -16.92 -21.50
C THR A 693 2.01 -15.57 -20.85
N LEU A 694 1.92 -15.52 -19.52
CA LEU A 694 2.28 -14.39 -18.69
C LEU A 694 3.67 -14.61 -18.11
N TYR A 695 4.45 -13.55 -17.95
CA TYR A 695 5.66 -13.54 -17.13
C TYR A 695 5.89 -12.15 -16.52
N TRP A 696 6.54 -12.09 -15.37
CA TRP A 696 6.72 -10.84 -14.61
C TRP A 696 8.09 -10.74 -13.93
N ASP A 697 8.41 -9.56 -13.40
CA ASP A 697 9.65 -9.28 -12.64
C ASP A 697 9.53 -9.66 -11.16
N ASP A 698 10.66 -9.61 -10.43
CA ASP A 698 10.79 -9.96 -9.01
C ASP A 698 10.85 -8.70 -8.12
N LEU A 699 10.28 -7.57 -8.56
CA LEU A 699 10.35 -6.31 -7.83
C LEU A 699 9.67 -6.41 -6.45
N ALA A 700 8.51 -7.06 -6.41
CA ALA A 700 7.68 -7.21 -5.21
C ALA A 700 8.36 -7.98 -4.07
N GLU A 701 9.29 -8.89 -4.38
CA GLU A 701 9.99 -9.71 -3.38
C GLU A 701 10.92 -8.90 -2.47
N ARG A 702 11.15 -7.62 -2.79
CA ARG A 702 11.99 -6.69 -2.02
C ARG A 702 11.17 -5.64 -1.26
N SER A 703 9.85 -5.79 -1.22
CA SER A 703 8.97 -4.86 -0.50
C SER A 703 9.26 -4.87 0.99
N PHE A 704 9.13 -3.70 1.61
CA PHE A 704 9.30 -3.53 3.05
C PHE A 704 8.15 -2.65 3.56
N ASP A 705 7.38 -3.20 4.50
CA ASP A 705 6.32 -2.51 5.21
C ASP A 705 6.87 -1.93 6.52
N GLN A 706 7.04 -0.60 6.53
CA GLN A 706 7.55 0.13 7.69
C GLN A 706 6.57 0.12 8.87
N TYR A 707 5.25 0.09 8.61
CA TYR A 707 4.24 0.08 9.67
C TYR A 707 4.26 -1.27 10.41
N ILE A 708 4.31 -2.38 9.66
CA ILE A 708 4.39 -3.73 10.24
C ILE A 708 5.66 -3.89 11.10
N ASP A 709 6.79 -3.35 10.65
CA ASP A 709 8.04 -3.37 11.42
C ASP A 709 7.92 -2.55 12.72
N ALA A 710 7.34 -1.36 12.65
CA ALA A 710 7.15 -0.46 13.80
C ALA A 710 6.25 -1.04 14.91
N ILE A 711 5.28 -1.91 14.55
CA ILE A 711 4.42 -2.61 15.51
C ILE A 711 4.97 -3.99 15.95
N GLY A 712 6.26 -4.24 15.71
CA GLY A 712 6.97 -5.45 16.14
C GLY A 712 6.76 -6.68 15.25
N GLY A 713 6.16 -6.50 14.07
CA GLY A 713 6.08 -7.49 13.01
C GLY A 713 7.38 -7.60 12.22
N ASN A 714 7.38 -8.43 11.17
CA ASN A 714 8.48 -8.50 10.22
C ASN A 714 8.12 -7.65 9.00
N GLY A 715 8.73 -6.47 8.83
CA GLY A 715 8.43 -5.60 7.68
C GLY A 715 8.73 -6.20 6.30
N PHE A 716 9.53 -7.28 6.19
CA PHE A 716 9.64 -8.06 4.96
C PHE A 716 8.58 -9.17 4.93
N ASP A 717 7.34 -8.78 4.65
CA ASP A 717 6.15 -9.62 4.77
C ASP A 717 5.57 -10.15 3.44
N PHE A 718 6.24 -9.89 2.31
CA PHE A 718 5.88 -10.47 1.01
C PHE A 718 5.75 -12.00 1.09
N GLU A 719 4.65 -12.54 0.57
CA GLU A 719 4.36 -13.98 0.58
C GLU A 719 4.26 -14.59 -0.81
N GLY A 720 3.69 -13.89 -1.81
CA GLY A 720 3.58 -14.49 -3.13
C GLY A 720 2.89 -13.66 -4.22
N TYR A 721 2.53 -14.35 -5.30
CA TYR A 721 1.79 -13.79 -6.44
C TYR A 721 0.47 -14.52 -6.69
N LYS A 722 -0.57 -13.76 -7.04
CA LYS A 722 -1.85 -14.28 -7.55
C LYS A 722 -2.10 -13.77 -8.96
N ILE A 723 -2.69 -14.64 -9.78
CA ILE A 723 -3.08 -14.30 -11.15
C ILE A 723 -4.60 -14.26 -11.23
N TYR A 724 -5.12 -13.11 -11.63
CA TYR A 724 -6.53 -12.92 -11.95
C TYR A 724 -6.71 -12.81 -13.46
N ARG A 725 -7.83 -13.34 -13.95
CA ARG A 725 -8.27 -13.15 -15.33
C ARG A 725 -9.70 -12.65 -15.32
N SER A 726 -9.97 -11.68 -16.17
CA SER A 726 -11.30 -11.16 -16.41
C SER A 726 -11.60 -11.00 -17.91
N SER A 727 -12.88 -11.08 -18.25
CA SER A 727 -13.41 -10.62 -19.54
C SER A 727 -13.85 -9.15 -19.52
N ASP A 728 -13.82 -8.52 -18.35
CA ASP A 728 -14.31 -7.18 -18.08
C ASP A 728 -13.24 -6.31 -17.38
N PRO A 729 -13.04 -5.03 -17.77
CA PRO A 729 -12.04 -4.17 -17.14
C PRO A 729 -12.19 -3.96 -15.62
N ALA A 730 -13.39 -4.14 -15.04
CA ALA A 730 -13.62 -3.98 -13.60
C ALA A 730 -13.33 -5.26 -12.80
N PHE A 731 -12.91 -6.36 -13.45
CA PHE A 731 -12.61 -7.64 -12.80
C PHE A 731 -13.76 -8.21 -11.95
N LEU A 732 -15.00 -7.84 -12.28
CA LEU A 732 -16.19 -8.26 -11.51
C LEU A 732 -16.47 -9.75 -11.61
N ASP A 733 -16.10 -10.40 -12.72
CA ASP A 733 -16.25 -11.85 -12.91
C ASP A 733 -15.28 -12.66 -12.02
N ALA A 734 -14.16 -12.06 -11.61
CA ALA A 734 -13.25 -12.63 -10.62
C ALA A 734 -13.74 -12.37 -9.18
N LEU A 735 -14.47 -11.28 -8.92
CA LEU A 735 -14.97 -10.90 -7.58
C LEU A 735 -16.23 -11.71 -7.20
N ASN A 736 -16.01 -12.88 -6.62
CA ASN A 736 -17.06 -13.88 -6.39
C ASN A 736 -17.03 -14.56 -5.00
N ILE A 737 -16.07 -14.23 -4.13
CA ILE A 737 -16.01 -14.72 -2.75
C ILE A 737 -16.75 -13.73 -1.86
N THR A 738 -17.72 -14.20 -1.09
CA THR A 738 -18.53 -13.36 -0.19
C THR A 738 -18.09 -13.47 1.27
N ASN A 739 -18.26 -12.39 2.03
CA ASN A 739 -18.17 -12.40 3.48
C ASN A 739 -19.35 -13.16 4.13
N GLY A 740 -19.35 -13.25 5.45
CA GLY A 740 -20.39 -13.93 6.24
C GLY A 740 -21.81 -13.36 6.08
N TYR A 741 -21.92 -12.14 5.56
CA TYR A 741 -23.19 -11.45 5.28
C TYR A 741 -23.64 -11.57 3.81
N GLY A 742 -22.88 -12.27 2.97
CA GLY A 742 -23.20 -12.46 1.54
C GLY A 742 -22.74 -11.33 0.63
N ILE A 743 -21.94 -10.37 1.12
CA ILE A 743 -21.38 -9.26 0.35
C ILE A 743 -20.07 -9.73 -0.30
N LYS A 744 -19.88 -9.46 -1.60
CA LYS A 744 -18.65 -9.82 -2.33
C LYS A 744 -17.44 -9.07 -1.77
N GLN A 745 -16.41 -9.81 -1.35
CA GLN A 745 -15.20 -9.31 -0.69
C GLN A 745 -13.92 -9.62 -1.49
N PHE A 746 -13.69 -10.89 -1.85
CA PHE A 746 -12.43 -11.32 -2.47
C PHE A 746 -12.59 -11.86 -3.89
N LYS A 747 -11.50 -11.81 -4.66
CA LYS A 747 -11.43 -12.35 -6.01
C LYS A 747 -10.96 -13.81 -5.99
N THR A 748 -11.44 -14.63 -6.93
CA THR A 748 -10.91 -15.99 -7.15
C THR A 748 -9.74 -15.95 -8.14
N PRO A 749 -8.51 -16.31 -7.72
CA PRO A 749 -7.37 -16.38 -8.63
C PRO A 749 -7.44 -17.64 -9.50
N ILE A 750 -6.86 -17.57 -10.70
CA ILE A 750 -6.67 -18.74 -11.57
C ILE A 750 -5.35 -19.47 -11.29
N ALA A 751 -4.42 -18.81 -10.60
CA ALA A 751 -3.16 -19.39 -10.11
C ALA A 751 -2.66 -18.62 -8.88
N VAL A 752 -1.98 -19.34 -7.97
CA VAL A 752 -1.35 -18.80 -6.76
C VAL A 752 0.05 -19.39 -6.65
N PHE A 753 1.05 -18.55 -6.41
CA PHE A 753 2.45 -18.93 -6.22
C PHE A 753 2.99 -18.25 -4.97
N ASP A 754 3.22 -19.03 -3.93
CA ASP A 754 3.61 -18.58 -2.60
C ASP A 754 5.01 -19.06 -2.23
N LEU A 755 5.64 -18.41 -1.26
CA LEU A 755 6.93 -18.84 -0.73
C LEU A 755 6.80 -20.26 -0.16
N ASN A 756 7.90 -21.01 -0.20
CA ASN A 756 7.95 -22.31 0.47
C ASN A 756 8.65 -22.12 1.83
N ASN A 757 7.92 -21.46 2.73
CA ASN A 757 8.39 -21.01 4.04
C ASN A 757 7.53 -21.58 5.20
N GLY A 758 6.43 -22.28 4.90
CA GLY A 758 5.48 -22.83 5.87
C GLY A 758 4.26 -21.96 6.14
N ILE A 759 4.18 -20.75 5.57
CA ILE A 759 3.03 -19.85 5.63
C ILE A 759 2.09 -20.23 4.48
N LYS A 760 0.95 -20.83 4.80
CA LYS A 760 0.00 -21.35 3.81
C LYS A 760 -1.39 -21.51 4.41
N GLY A 761 -2.37 -21.79 3.55
CA GLY A 761 -3.74 -22.04 3.97
C GLY A 761 -4.55 -20.75 4.07
N PHE A 762 -5.59 -20.77 4.90
CA PHE A 762 -6.35 -19.56 5.22
C PHE A 762 -5.65 -18.76 6.31
N ASP A 763 -5.65 -17.44 6.17
CA ASP A 763 -5.13 -16.54 7.18
C ASP A 763 -5.87 -16.74 8.53
N PRO A 764 -5.18 -16.52 9.66
CA PRO A 764 -5.75 -16.79 10.98
C PRO A 764 -6.75 -15.72 11.44
N VAL A 765 -6.65 -14.48 10.95
CA VAL A 765 -7.42 -13.32 11.41
C VAL A 765 -8.81 -13.33 10.78
N GLY A 766 -8.87 -13.26 9.44
CA GLY A 766 -10.08 -13.09 8.66
C GLY A 766 -10.72 -11.71 8.84
N ILE A 767 -11.72 -11.42 8.02
CA ILE A 767 -12.54 -10.22 8.10
C ILE A 767 -14.00 -10.62 7.82
N ASP A 768 -14.94 -10.14 8.61
CA ASP A 768 -16.39 -10.29 8.37
C ASP A 768 -16.84 -11.74 8.12
N GLY A 769 -16.20 -12.69 8.80
CA GLY A 769 -16.50 -14.12 8.66
C GLY A 769 -15.91 -14.80 7.41
N VAL A 770 -15.06 -14.13 6.63
CA VAL A 770 -14.27 -14.71 5.53
C VAL A 770 -12.77 -14.64 5.83
N LYS A 771 -12.01 -15.61 5.32
CA LYS A 771 -10.56 -15.66 5.46
C LYS A 771 -9.90 -15.61 4.08
N TYR A 772 -8.80 -14.88 4.00
CA TYR A 772 -7.91 -14.77 2.86
C TYR A 772 -7.11 -16.06 2.68
N TRP A 773 -6.94 -16.52 1.44
CA TRP A 773 -6.17 -17.71 1.11
C TRP A 773 -4.72 -17.34 0.72
N LEU A 774 -3.75 -17.75 1.53
CA LEU A 774 -2.32 -17.44 1.40
C LEU A 774 -1.56 -18.37 0.42
N GLY A 775 -2.10 -19.54 0.08
CA GLY A 775 -1.39 -20.49 -0.80
C GLY A 775 -1.19 -21.87 -0.18
N SER A 776 -0.24 -22.63 -0.74
CA SER A 776 -0.05 -24.06 -0.44
C SER A 776 1.42 -24.50 -0.29
N ASP A 777 2.36 -23.58 -0.06
CA ASP A 777 3.82 -23.72 -0.16
C ASP A 777 4.29 -24.20 -1.54
N SER A 778 3.72 -23.64 -2.61
CA SER A 778 3.99 -24.07 -3.98
C SER A 778 5.36 -23.64 -4.52
N GLY A 779 5.97 -22.63 -3.91
CA GLY A 779 7.18 -21.97 -4.37
C GLY A 779 6.89 -20.93 -5.45
N LEU A 780 7.63 -19.82 -5.42
CA LEU A 780 7.46 -18.72 -6.36
C LEU A 780 7.67 -19.18 -7.82
N LYS A 781 6.86 -18.58 -8.69
CA LYS A 781 6.97 -18.64 -10.14
C LYS A 781 6.95 -17.24 -10.72
N HIS A 782 7.58 -17.06 -11.87
CA HIS A 782 7.61 -15.81 -12.63
C HIS A 782 7.05 -15.96 -14.04
N SER A 783 6.39 -17.09 -14.30
CA SER A 783 5.67 -17.33 -15.55
C SER A 783 4.48 -18.26 -15.34
N PHE A 784 3.44 -18.04 -16.14
CA PHE A 784 2.21 -18.84 -16.12
C PHE A 784 1.64 -18.98 -17.53
N VAL A 785 1.06 -20.14 -17.84
CA VAL A 785 0.42 -20.40 -19.13
C VAL A 785 -1.04 -20.73 -18.90
N ASP A 786 -1.94 -19.83 -19.33
CA ASP A 786 -3.37 -20.09 -19.38
C ASP A 786 -3.73 -20.73 -20.73
N THR A 787 -4.20 -21.98 -20.70
CA THR A 787 -4.68 -22.72 -21.88
C THR A 787 -6.21 -22.84 -21.94
N THR A 788 -6.93 -22.12 -21.07
CA THR A 788 -8.40 -22.16 -20.97
C THR A 788 -9.07 -21.01 -21.74
N VAL A 789 -8.27 -20.08 -22.28
CA VAL A 789 -8.72 -19.01 -23.17
C VAL A 789 -9.14 -19.50 -24.54
N GLN A 790 -10.00 -18.73 -25.19
CA GLN A 790 -10.44 -18.98 -26.56
C GLN A 790 -10.00 -17.85 -27.48
N ASN A 791 -9.57 -18.21 -28.69
CA ASN A 791 -9.18 -17.20 -29.67
C ASN A 791 -10.32 -16.23 -30.00
N GLY A 792 -9.98 -14.98 -30.26
CA GLY A 792 -10.92 -13.92 -30.62
C GLY A 792 -11.60 -13.22 -29.45
N PHE A 793 -11.48 -13.72 -28.22
CA PHE A 793 -11.98 -13.04 -27.02
C PHE A 793 -10.92 -12.12 -26.42
N THR A 794 -11.35 -10.95 -25.94
CA THR A 794 -10.46 -10.07 -25.17
C THR A 794 -10.45 -10.54 -23.71
N TYR A 795 -9.25 -10.66 -23.14
CA TYR A 795 -9.03 -10.96 -21.74
C TYR A 795 -8.15 -9.89 -21.10
N TYR A 796 -8.41 -9.62 -19.83
CA TYR A 796 -7.59 -8.83 -18.94
C TYR A 796 -6.94 -9.78 -17.94
N TYR A 797 -5.63 -9.69 -17.76
CA TYR A 797 -4.92 -10.41 -16.71
C TYR A 797 -4.30 -9.41 -15.75
N ALA A 798 -4.36 -9.71 -14.46
CA ALA A 798 -3.63 -9.01 -13.43
C ALA A 798 -2.73 -9.99 -12.67
N VAL A 799 -1.47 -9.61 -12.44
CA VAL A 799 -0.55 -10.32 -11.55
C VAL A 799 -0.37 -9.47 -10.30
N VAL A 800 -0.97 -9.85 -9.19
CA VAL A 800 -0.82 -9.11 -7.94
C VAL A 800 0.19 -9.81 -7.05
N SER A 801 1.06 -9.03 -6.41
CA SER A 801 1.82 -9.47 -5.25
C SER A 801 0.94 -9.37 -3.99
N TYR A 802 1.22 -10.20 -2.99
CA TYR A 802 0.54 -10.13 -1.70
C TYR A 802 1.48 -10.50 -0.54
N ASP A 803 1.19 -9.93 0.63
CA ASP A 803 1.89 -10.18 1.89
C ASP A 803 1.17 -11.26 2.74
N PHE A 804 1.74 -11.62 3.89
CA PHE A 804 1.08 -12.51 4.86
C PHE A 804 0.39 -11.78 6.03
N GLY A 805 0.36 -10.44 6.01
CA GLY A 805 -0.15 -9.58 7.08
C GLY A 805 0.62 -9.73 8.41
N TYR A 806 -0.02 -9.34 9.51
CA TYR A 806 0.53 -9.50 10.86
C TYR A 806 -0.55 -9.96 11.85
N PRO A 807 -0.76 -11.29 11.98
CA PRO A 807 -1.82 -11.86 12.80
C PRO A 807 -1.86 -11.44 14.27
N VAL A 808 -0.69 -11.20 14.88
CA VAL A 808 -0.61 -10.78 16.28
C VAL A 808 -1.16 -9.37 16.44
N GLY A 809 -0.91 -8.49 15.47
CA GLY A 809 -1.50 -7.14 15.41
C GLY A 809 -2.88 -7.09 14.75
N GLY A 810 -3.52 -8.23 14.46
CA GLY A 810 -4.84 -8.26 13.82
C GLY A 810 -4.87 -7.77 12.37
N ILE A 811 -3.72 -7.67 11.71
CA ILE A 811 -3.60 -7.19 10.33
C ILE A 811 -3.70 -8.37 9.38
N ILE A 812 -4.65 -8.27 8.45
CA ILE A 812 -4.88 -9.30 7.44
C ILE A 812 -3.94 -9.11 6.23
N PRO A 813 -3.78 -10.14 5.38
CA PRO A 813 -3.02 -10.03 4.14
C PRO A 813 -3.53 -8.98 3.15
N THR A 814 -2.62 -8.30 2.44
CA THR A 814 -2.96 -7.29 1.41
C THR A 814 -2.45 -7.67 0.03
N GLU A 815 -3.18 -7.26 -1.02
CA GLU A 815 -2.76 -7.39 -2.42
C GLU A 815 -2.39 -6.02 -2.99
N CYS A 816 -1.33 -5.94 -3.79
CA CYS A 816 -1.06 -4.71 -4.53
C CYS A 816 -2.25 -4.37 -5.46
N PRO A 817 -2.59 -3.08 -5.66
CA PRO A 817 -3.79 -2.70 -6.39
C PRO A 817 -3.75 -3.13 -7.87
N ILE A 818 -4.89 -3.63 -8.37
CA ILE A 818 -5.10 -3.80 -9.82
C ILE A 818 -5.35 -2.43 -10.44
N ARG A 819 -4.37 -1.92 -11.20
CA ARG A 819 -4.44 -0.61 -11.84
C ARG A 819 -4.91 -0.74 -13.29
N ILE A 820 -6.18 -0.38 -13.52
CA ILE A 820 -6.80 -0.31 -14.84
C ILE A 820 -7.86 0.80 -14.81
N SER A 821 -7.85 1.66 -15.82
CA SER A 821 -8.75 2.81 -15.90
C SER A 821 -9.47 2.83 -17.24
N LEU A 822 -10.80 2.76 -17.23
CA LEU A 822 -11.62 2.86 -18.44
C LEU A 822 -11.73 4.31 -18.93
N GLN A 823 -11.40 4.54 -20.20
CA GLN A 823 -11.43 5.84 -20.89
C GLN A 823 -12.76 6.07 -21.63
N ALA A 824 -12.97 7.30 -22.10
CA ALA A 824 -14.24 7.74 -22.71
C ALA A 824 -14.58 7.07 -24.03
N ASP A 825 -13.55 6.69 -24.78
CA ASP A 825 -13.66 6.00 -26.04
C ASP A 825 -13.77 4.47 -25.88
N GLY A 826 -13.86 3.98 -24.64
CA GLY A 826 -13.86 2.55 -24.31
C GLY A 826 -12.47 1.92 -24.33
N SER A 827 -11.40 2.69 -24.56
CA SER A 827 -10.04 2.22 -24.36
C SER A 827 -9.71 2.11 -22.87
N VAL A 828 -8.62 1.42 -22.55
CA VAL A 828 -8.18 1.21 -21.17
C VAL A 828 -6.75 1.73 -21.00
N LYS A 829 -6.50 2.45 -19.91
CA LYS A 829 -5.15 2.72 -19.41
C LYS A 829 -4.79 1.57 -18.46
N LEU A 830 -3.67 0.92 -18.70
CA LEU A 830 -3.23 -0.25 -17.94
C LEU A 830 -2.04 0.13 -17.04
N GLY A 831 -2.06 -0.35 -15.79
CA GLY A 831 -0.90 -0.33 -14.91
C GLY A 831 0.11 -1.43 -15.24
N SER A 832 1.27 -1.40 -14.58
CA SER A 832 2.38 -2.33 -14.83
C SER A 832 2.01 -3.80 -14.59
N ASN A 833 1.09 -4.06 -13.67
CA ASN A 833 0.61 -5.40 -13.31
C ASN A 833 -0.60 -5.89 -14.12
N VAL A 834 -1.10 -5.12 -15.11
CA VAL A 834 -2.28 -5.50 -15.90
C VAL A 834 -1.97 -5.53 -17.39
N VAL A 835 -2.43 -6.57 -18.08
CA VAL A 835 -2.30 -6.73 -19.54
C VAL A 835 -3.63 -7.08 -20.19
N ARG A 836 -3.92 -6.42 -21.31
CA ARG A 836 -5.05 -6.72 -22.19
C ARG A 836 -4.57 -7.54 -23.39
N VAL A 837 -5.18 -8.69 -23.62
CA VAL A 837 -4.78 -9.61 -24.69
C VAL A 837 -5.97 -10.20 -25.43
N LYS A 838 -5.79 -10.45 -26.72
CA LYS A 838 -6.71 -11.22 -27.56
C LYS A 838 -5.90 -12.37 -28.18
N PRO A 839 -6.01 -13.62 -27.68
CA PRO A 839 -5.33 -14.75 -28.30
C PRO A 839 -5.91 -15.01 -29.69
N GLU A 840 -5.04 -15.40 -30.63
CA GLU A 840 -5.41 -15.61 -32.02
C GLU A 840 -4.74 -16.87 -32.56
N ALA A 841 -5.27 -17.38 -33.67
CA ALA A 841 -4.60 -18.44 -34.42
C ALA A 841 -3.31 -17.87 -35.06
N PRO A 842 -2.21 -18.63 -35.11
CA PRO A 842 -0.98 -18.16 -35.74
C PRO A 842 -1.16 -18.03 -37.25
N VAL A 843 -0.25 -17.29 -37.87
CA VAL A 843 -0.19 -17.20 -39.34
C VAL A 843 0.05 -18.58 -39.96
N ALA A 844 -0.52 -18.81 -41.14
CA ALA A 844 -0.26 -20.02 -41.93
C ALA A 844 1.24 -20.18 -42.19
N GLY A 845 1.77 -21.40 -42.02
CA GLY A 845 3.18 -21.69 -42.25
C GLY A 845 4.13 -21.36 -41.11
N LEU A 846 3.65 -20.92 -39.94
CA LEU A 846 4.51 -20.59 -38.79
C LEU A 846 5.41 -21.77 -38.38
N VAL A 847 6.71 -21.57 -38.37
CA VAL A 847 7.72 -22.44 -37.78
C VAL A 847 8.14 -21.82 -36.44
N PRO A 848 7.92 -22.51 -35.29
CA PRO A 848 8.26 -21.97 -33.98
C PRO A 848 9.76 -21.69 -33.82
N ALA A 849 10.07 -20.70 -32.98
CA ALA A 849 11.44 -20.46 -32.55
C ALA A 849 12.02 -21.66 -31.79
N THR A 850 13.34 -21.82 -31.82
CA THR A 850 14.05 -22.90 -31.12
C THR A 850 15.45 -22.44 -30.74
N LEU A 851 16.02 -22.99 -29.66
CA LEU A 851 17.45 -22.86 -29.37
C LEU A 851 18.28 -23.98 -30.00
N GLY A 852 17.64 -24.81 -30.83
CA GLY A 852 18.21 -26.02 -31.38
C GLY A 852 18.52 -27.04 -30.28
N GLU A 853 19.57 -27.81 -30.51
CA GLU A 853 20.09 -28.80 -29.55
C GLU A 853 21.16 -28.13 -28.65
N VAL A 854 20.96 -28.19 -27.33
CA VAL A 854 21.93 -27.69 -26.35
C VAL A 854 23.04 -28.71 -26.16
N LYS A 855 24.18 -28.49 -26.82
CA LYS A 855 25.28 -29.46 -26.91
C LYS A 855 26.34 -29.20 -25.86
N LEU A 856 26.80 -30.26 -25.19
CA LEU A 856 28.07 -30.25 -24.48
C LEU A 856 29.19 -30.14 -25.52
N LYS A 857 29.82 -28.96 -25.62
CA LYS A 857 30.90 -28.68 -26.57
C LYS A 857 32.24 -29.19 -26.04
N GLN A 858 32.46 -29.09 -24.74
CA GLN A 858 33.69 -29.47 -24.04
C GLN A 858 33.33 -29.96 -22.65
N GLY A 859 34.09 -30.94 -22.13
CA GLY A 859 33.91 -31.49 -20.79
C GLY A 859 33.33 -32.91 -20.81
N THR A 860 32.98 -33.42 -19.63
CA THR A 860 32.59 -34.83 -19.44
C THR A 860 31.40 -35.01 -18.50
N THR A 861 30.72 -33.94 -18.09
CA THR A 861 29.54 -34.00 -17.23
C THR A 861 28.49 -34.99 -17.73
N SER A 862 27.73 -35.60 -16.82
CA SER A 862 26.50 -36.32 -17.16
C SER A 862 25.24 -35.48 -16.95
N GLY A 863 25.39 -34.25 -16.43
CA GLY A 863 24.31 -33.29 -16.31
C GLY A 863 23.82 -32.81 -17.67
N SER A 864 22.57 -32.36 -17.74
CA SER A 864 21.94 -31.88 -18.97
C SER A 864 21.34 -30.51 -18.78
N VAL A 865 21.38 -29.70 -19.84
CA VAL A 865 20.71 -28.40 -19.90
C VAL A 865 19.59 -28.49 -20.92
N ALA A 866 18.38 -28.15 -20.49
CA ALA A 866 17.21 -27.96 -21.33
C ALA A 866 16.76 -26.49 -21.29
N TYR A 867 15.72 -26.15 -22.04
CA TYR A 867 15.19 -24.79 -22.09
C TYR A 867 13.69 -24.78 -22.35
N ASN A 868 13.04 -23.70 -21.93
CA ASN A 868 11.69 -23.31 -22.31
C ASN A 868 11.73 -21.98 -23.05
N ILE A 869 10.94 -21.84 -24.13
CA ILE A 869 10.73 -20.54 -24.79
C ILE A 869 9.47 -19.92 -24.19
N VAL A 870 9.63 -18.81 -23.50
CA VAL A 870 8.54 -18.08 -22.83
C VAL A 870 8.02 -16.97 -23.75
N ASP A 871 8.94 -16.21 -24.36
CA ASP A 871 8.63 -15.18 -25.35
C ASP A 871 9.41 -15.42 -26.65
N PHE A 872 8.73 -16.00 -27.64
CA PHE A 872 9.34 -16.29 -28.93
C PHE A 872 9.72 -15.01 -29.71
N LYS A 873 9.14 -13.85 -29.40
CA LYS A 873 9.41 -12.58 -30.09
C LYS A 873 10.77 -11.99 -29.69
N LYS A 874 11.30 -12.39 -28.53
CA LYS A 874 12.61 -11.97 -28.02
C LYS A 874 13.76 -12.89 -28.45
N ILE A 875 13.47 -14.04 -29.06
CA ILE A 875 14.50 -14.96 -29.55
C ILE A 875 15.28 -14.30 -30.70
N LYS A 876 16.59 -14.14 -30.51
CA LYS A 876 17.48 -13.47 -31.46
C LYS A 876 18.04 -14.46 -32.48
N ASP A 877 17.66 -14.31 -33.74
CA ASP A 877 18.06 -15.25 -34.80
C ASP A 877 19.57 -15.32 -35.00
N GLY A 878 20.12 -16.54 -35.08
CA GLY A 878 21.54 -16.80 -35.31
C GLY A 878 22.47 -16.56 -34.11
N HIS A 879 21.95 -16.07 -32.97
CA HIS A 879 22.76 -15.79 -31.79
C HIS A 879 23.33 -17.08 -31.18
N VAL A 880 24.63 -17.04 -30.87
CA VAL A 880 25.38 -18.15 -30.27
C VAL A 880 25.58 -17.91 -28.78
N TYR A 881 25.10 -18.85 -27.97
CA TYR A 881 25.18 -18.79 -26.52
C TYR A 881 26.14 -19.84 -25.96
N TYR A 882 26.79 -19.49 -24.84
CA TYR A 882 27.64 -20.39 -24.07
C TYR A 882 27.21 -20.42 -22.60
N ILE A 883 27.21 -21.62 -22.04
CA ILE A 883 27.07 -21.83 -20.59
C ILE A 883 28.39 -22.41 -20.09
N THR A 884 28.98 -21.75 -19.11
CA THR A 884 30.22 -22.17 -18.44
C THR A 884 29.98 -22.28 -16.94
N PHE A 885 30.76 -23.11 -16.25
CA PHE A 885 30.60 -23.34 -14.82
C PHE A 885 31.86 -23.03 -14.03
N GLN A 886 31.69 -22.85 -12.72
CA GLN A 886 32.76 -22.97 -11.73
C GLN A 886 32.44 -24.15 -10.83
N ASP A 887 33.45 -24.88 -10.37
CA ASP A 887 33.31 -25.99 -9.42
C ASP A 887 34.14 -25.75 -8.16
N THR A 888 33.88 -26.57 -7.14
CA THR A 888 34.66 -26.61 -5.90
C THR A 888 34.61 -28.01 -5.28
N VAL A 889 35.56 -28.28 -4.39
CA VAL A 889 35.52 -29.47 -3.53
C VAL A 889 34.69 -29.15 -2.29
N LYS A 890 33.69 -29.97 -2.01
CA LYS A 890 32.90 -29.97 -0.77
C LYS A 890 33.46 -31.04 0.16
N VAL A 891 34.12 -30.57 1.22
CA VAL A 891 34.76 -31.41 2.24
C VAL A 891 33.71 -32.17 3.04
N ALA A 892 33.94 -33.45 3.30
CA ALA A 892 33.02 -34.27 4.08
C ALA A 892 32.96 -33.84 5.55
N LYS A 893 31.74 -33.67 6.10
CA LYS A 893 31.54 -33.30 7.53
C LYS A 893 31.80 -34.45 8.51
N ILE A 894 31.76 -35.70 8.04
CA ILE A 894 31.96 -36.91 8.85
C ILE A 894 33.32 -37.51 8.49
N GLN A 895 34.15 -37.75 9.51
CA GLN A 895 35.45 -38.37 9.33
C GLN A 895 35.28 -39.78 8.73
N GLY A 896 35.88 -40.02 7.56
CA GLY A 896 35.76 -41.26 6.79
C GLY A 896 34.79 -41.23 5.61
N GLN A 897 33.99 -40.17 5.46
CA GLN A 897 33.22 -39.91 4.23
C GLN A 897 34.09 -39.17 3.20
N PRO A 898 33.85 -39.37 1.90
CA PRO A 898 34.66 -38.77 0.86
C PRO A 898 34.31 -37.31 0.60
N ASP A 899 35.33 -36.47 0.40
CA ASP A 899 35.18 -35.17 -0.27
C ASP A 899 34.53 -35.35 -1.66
N THR A 900 33.65 -34.41 -2.02
CA THR A 900 32.85 -34.47 -3.25
C THR A 900 33.14 -33.24 -4.12
N LEU A 901 33.35 -33.46 -5.42
CA LEU A 901 33.37 -32.35 -6.39
C LEU A 901 31.93 -31.90 -6.66
N THR A 902 31.67 -30.59 -6.68
CA THR A 902 30.33 -30.05 -6.88
C THR A 902 30.34 -28.74 -7.66
N THR A 903 29.27 -28.46 -8.39
CA THR A 903 29.11 -27.21 -9.13
C THR A 903 28.92 -26.05 -8.17
N LYS A 904 29.68 -24.98 -8.36
CA LYS A 904 29.63 -23.75 -7.56
C LYS A 904 28.67 -22.74 -8.18
N THR A 905 28.88 -22.41 -9.46
CA THR A 905 28.10 -21.40 -10.19
C THR A 905 28.04 -21.71 -11.69
N TYR A 906 27.10 -21.09 -12.40
CA TYR A 906 27.06 -21.05 -13.86
C TYR A 906 27.06 -19.62 -14.38
N THR A 907 27.47 -19.45 -15.63
CA THR A 907 27.45 -18.17 -16.36
C THR A 907 26.88 -18.42 -17.75
N LEU A 908 25.88 -17.61 -18.14
CA LEU A 908 25.32 -17.61 -19.49
C LEU A 908 25.81 -16.36 -20.24
N ARG A 909 26.43 -16.58 -21.39
CA ARG A 909 26.94 -15.52 -22.26
C ARG A 909 26.33 -15.60 -23.65
N ASP A 910 25.82 -14.48 -24.15
CA ASP A 910 25.59 -14.27 -25.57
C ASP A 910 26.93 -13.86 -26.20
N SER A 911 27.55 -14.78 -26.95
CA SER A 911 28.83 -14.53 -27.59
C SER A 911 28.71 -13.70 -28.86
N THR A 912 27.51 -13.58 -29.42
CA THR A 912 27.27 -12.79 -30.64
C THR A 912 27.13 -11.32 -30.28
N ALA A 913 26.38 -11.03 -29.21
CA ALA A 913 26.24 -9.67 -28.68
C ALA A 913 27.40 -9.25 -27.75
N ASN A 914 28.24 -10.20 -27.33
CA ASN A 914 29.32 -9.97 -26.35
C ASN A 914 28.82 -9.49 -24.97
N VAL A 915 27.71 -10.06 -24.49
CA VAL A 915 27.06 -9.71 -23.21
C VAL A 915 26.94 -10.93 -22.31
N ILE A 916 27.14 -10.75 -21.01
CA ILE A 916 26.84 -11.77 -20.00
C ILE A 916 25.40 -11.54 -19.53
N LEU A 917 24.55 -12.55 -19.70
CA LEU A 917 23.12 -12.48 -19.37
C LEU A 917 22.85 -12.99 -17.95
N VAL A 918 23.64 -13.95 -17.48
CA VAL A 918 23.64 -14.42 -16.09
C VAL A 918 25.10 -14.56 -15.66
N ASP A 919 25.52 -13.80 -14.65
CA ASP A 919 26.89 -13.88 -14.13
C ASP A 919 26.96 -14.71 -12.85
N LYS A 920 27.78 -15.77 -12.87
CA LYS A 920 28.11 -16.62 -11.71
C LYS A 920 26.94 -16.95 -10.76
N SER A 921 25.78 -17.32 -11.30
CA SER A 921 24.64 -17.71 -10.46
C SER A 921 24.90 -19.06 -9.78
N PRO A 922 24.69 -19.19 -8.46
CA PRO A 922 24.81 -20.46 -7.74
C PRO A 922 23.56 -21.34 -7.87
N LYS A 923 22.49 -20.86 -8.51
CA LYS A 923 21.18 -21.52 -8.53
C LYS A 923 21.11 -22.57 -9.65
N ILE A 924 21.55 -23.80 -9.37
CA ILE A 924 21.70 -24.89 -10.37
C ILE A 924 20.84 -26.12 -9.99
N ASN A 925 19.91 -25.93 -9.06
CA ASN A 925 18.97 -26.97 -8.67
C ASN A 925 17.91 -27.17 -9.77
N GLU A 926 17.52 -28.43 -10.00
CA GLU A 926 16.43 -28.84 -10.90
C GLU A 926 15.10 -28.14 -10.60
N THR A 927 14.84 -27.81 -9.34
CA THR A 927 13.58 -27.18 -8.93
C THR A 927 13.62 -25.65 -8.95
N PHE A 928 14.81 -25.04 -9.13
CA PHE A 928 14.93 -23.59 -9.13
C PHE A 928 14.57 -23.02 -10.50
N GLU A 929 13.63 -22.08 -10.51
CA GLU A 929 13.23 -21.36 -11.72
C GLU A 929 14.34 -20.39 -12.15
N GLN A 930 14.89 -20.58 -13.34
CA GLN A 930 15.95 -19.71 -13.87
C GLN A 930 15.37 -18.37 -14.38
N PRO A 931 16.16 -17.29 -14.43
CA PRO A 931 15.71 -16.03 -15.02
C PRO A 931 15.35 -16.20 -16.50
N ILE A 932 14.34 -15.46 -16.96
CA ILE A 932 13.97 -15.38 -18.37
C ILE A 932 14.90 -14.37 -19.06
N VAL A 933 15.67 -14.84 -20.03
CA VAL A 933 16.69 -14.05 -20.74
C VAL A 933 16.52 -14.24 -22.24
N ASP A 934 16.54 -13.16 -23.00
CA ASP A 934 16.32 -13.19 -24.46
C ASP A 934 15.08 -14.01 -24.88
N GLY A 935 14.04 -14.07 -24.03
CA GLY A 935 12.79 -14.80 -24.30
C GLY A 935 12.78 -16.28 -23.92
N PHE A 936 13.88 -16.84 -23.40
CA PHE A 936 13.96 -18.24 -22.97
C PHE A 936 14.39 -18.38 -21.51
N GLN A 937 14.12 -19.54 -20.94
CA GLN A 937 14.48 -19.92 -19.58
C GLN A 937 15.24 -21.26 -19.61
N LEU A 938 16.34 -21.36 -18.87
CA LEU A 938 17.13 -22.59 -18.79
C LEU A 938 16.58 -23.56 -17.74
N LEU A 939 16.81 -24.85 -17.94
CA LEU A 939 16.48 -25.93 -17.03
C LEU A 939 17.73 -26.79 -16.82
N PHE A 940 18.15 -26.97 -15.57
CA PHE A 940 19.37 -27.73 -15.25
C PHE A 940 19.02 -29.05 -14.61
N ARG A 941 19.64 -30.14 -15.09
CA ARG A 941 19.70 -31.44 -14.42
C ARG A 941 21.14 -31.68 -14.00
N ASN A 942 21.45 -31.43 -12.73
CA ASN A 942 22.82 -31.51 -12.22
C ASN A 942 22.98 -32.70 -11.26
N GLU A 943 24.08 -33.43 -11.41
CA GLU A 943 24.39 -34.51 -10.47
C GLU A 943 24.89 -33.94 -9.14
N LYS A 944 24.60 -34.64 -8.04
CA LYS A 944 24.98 -34.15 -6.70
C LYS A 944 26.46 -34.37 -6.38
N ARG A 945 27.09 -35.40 -6.96
CA ARG A 945 28.49 -35.77 -6.77
C ARG A 945 28.99 -36.69 -7.89
N VAL A 946 30.28 -36.98 -7.89
CA VAL A 946 30.88 -38.00 -8.75
C VAL A 946 30.60 -39.39 -8.19
N GLU A 947 29.89 -40.24 -8.93
CA GLU A 947 29.63 -41.61 -8.50
C GLU A 947 29.42 -42.57 -9.68
N LEU A 948 29.50 -43.87 -9.43
CA LEU A 948 29.29 -44.89 -10.46
C LEU A 948 27.83 -44.87 -10.98
N ASP A 949 27.67 -44.68 -12.28
CA ASP A 949 26.42 -44.93 -13.00
C ASP A 949 26.27 -46.45 -13.17
N ARG A 950 25.62 -47.09 -12.20
CA ARG A 950 25.45 -48.56 -12.14
C ARG A 950 24.72 -49.13 -13.34
N GLU A 951 23.86 -48.35 -13.99
CA GLU A 951 23.10 -48.80 -15.16
C GLU A 951 23.95 -48.83 -16.43
N LYS A 952 24.87 -47.87 -16.56
CA LYS A 952 25.77 -47.77 -17.72
C LYS A 952 27.12 -48.46 -17.52
N SER A 953 27.41 -48.88 -16.30
CA SER A 953 28.67 -49.54 -15.96
C SER A 953 28.55 -51.06 -16.04
N ILE A 954 28.75 -51.61 -17.24
CA ILE A 954 28.44 -53.00 -17.56
C ILE A 954 29.66 -53.79 -18.04
N TRP A 955 29.66 -55.07 -17.74
CA TRP A 955 30.53 -56.06 -18.37
C TRP A 955 30.10 -56.33 -19.80
N ASN A 956 31.05 -56.72 -20.66
CA ASN A 956 30.73 -57.28 -21.96
C ASN A 956 30.19 -58.72 -21.92
N ASP A 957 30.40 -59.46 -20.82
CA ASP A 957 29.84 -60.79 -20.58
C ASP A 957 29.16 -60.81 -19.19
N PRO A 958 27.84 -61.06 -19.10
CA PRO A 958 27.12 -61.08 -17.83
C PRO A 958 27.49 -62.27 -16.93
N LYS A 959 28.28 -63.25 -17.42
CA LYS A 959 28.77 -64.38 -16.61
C LYS A 959 29.96 -64.03 -15.72
N ILE A 960 30.46 -62.80 -15.75
CA ILE A 960 31.56 -62.37 -14.89
C ILE A 960 30.99 -62.00 -13.52
N VAL A 961 31.70 -62.36 -12.45
CA VAL A 961 31.30 -62.05 -11.06
C VAL A 961 31.10 -60.54 -10.84
N ASN A 962 30.23 -60.19 -9.89
CA ASN A 962 29.96 -58.79 -9.55
C ASN A 962 31.23 -58.08 -9.05
N TYR A 963 31.26 -56.77 -9.29
CA TYR A 963 32.38 -55.91 -8.94
C TYR A 963 31.96 -54.83 -7.94
N THR A 964 32.96 -54.23 -7.31
CA THR A 964 32.83 -52.97 -6.59
C THR A 964 33.79 -51.97 -7.21
N PHE A 965 33.27 -50.77 -7.50
CA PHE A 965 34.05 -49.60 -7.88
C PHE A 965 33.63 -48.45 -6.97
N GLU A 966 34.56 -47.95 -6.17
CA GLU A 966 34.31 -46.90 -5.21
C GLU A 966 35.61 -46.13 -4.94
N LYS A 967 35.48 -44.99 -4.26
CA LYS A 967 36.64 -44.17 -3.92
C LYS A 967 37.62 -44.99 -3.10
N PHE A 968 38.90 -44.85 -3.39
CA PHE A 968 39.93 -45.50 -2.58
C PHE A 968 39.87 -44.97 -1.15
N VAL A 969 39.61 -45.85 -0.18
CA VAL A 969 39.64 -45.53 1.26
C VAL A 969 40.34 -46.68 1.98
N PHE A 970 41.46 -46.37 2.64
CA PHE A 970 42.25 -47.34 3.39
C PHE A 970 42.35 -46.93 4.87
N PRO A 971 42.32 -47.89 5.81
CA PRO A 971 42.45 -47.60 7.24
C PRO A 971 43.67 -46.73 7.57
N GLY A 972 43.51 -45.77 8.49
CA GLY A 972 44.57 -44.82 8.85
C GLY A 972 44.52 -43.46 8.14
N GLY A 973 43.41 -43.15 7.45
CA GLY A 973 43.16 -41.82 6.88
C GLY A 973 43.64 -41.63 5.44
N TYR A 974 44.10 -42.69 4.76
CA TYR A 974 44.48 -42.61 3.35
C TYR A 974 43.22 -42.70 2.48
N ALA A 975 42.89 -41.61 1.79
CA ALA A 975 41.75 -41.54 0.88
C ALA A 975 42.20 -41.03 -0.50
N GLY A 976 41.58 -41.53 -1.56
CA GLY A 976 41.83 -41.08 -2.92
C GLY A 976 41.07 -39.80 -3.29
N GLU A 977 41.25 -39.33 -4.51
CA GLU A 977 40.48 -38.24 -5.11
C GLU A 977 39.35 -38.80 -6.01
N GLU A 978 38.14 -38.26 -5.90
CA GLU A 978 37.04 -38.64 -6.80
C GLU A 978 37.24 -38.02 -8.19
N ARG A 979 38.07 -38.65 -9.04
CA ARG A 979 38.31 -38.18 -10.41
C ARG A 979 37.07 -38.41 -11.29
N PRO A 980 36.50 -37.37 -11.91
CA PRO A 980 35.27 -37.43 -12.71
C PRO A 980 35.48 -38.01 -14.13
N ASN A 981 36.31 -39.04 -14.26
CA ASN A 981 36.59 -39.69 -15.55
C ASN A 981 35.80 -40.99 -15.70
N ASP A 982 35.51 -41.38 -16.93
CA ASP A 982 35.05 -42.74 -17.23
C ASP A 982 36.25 -43.65 -17.50
N TYR A 983 36.10 -44.92 -17.15
CA TYR A 983 37.18 -45.90 -17.29
C TYR A 983 36.71 -47.16 -18.01
N ARG A 984 37.65 -47.87 -18.60
CA ARG A 984 37.48 -49.24 -19.10
C ARG A 984 38.60 -50.09 -18.56
N ILE A 985 38.27 -51.23 -17.97
CA ILE A 985 39.28 -52.23 -17.60
C ILE A 985 39.22 -53.35 -18.64
N GLU A 986 40.36 -53.63 -19.26
CA GLU A 986 40.51 -54.63 -20.32
C GLU A 986 41.32 -55.81 -19.78
N PHE A 987 40.84 -57.04 -19.99
CA PHE A 987 41.46 -58.26 -19.49
C PHE A 987 42.12 -59.06 -20.62
N GLY A 988 43.30 -59.60 -20.35
CA GLY A 988 44.13 -60.42 -21.23
C GLY A 988 44.65 -61.66 -20.50
N ASN A 989 45.73 -62.24 -21.02
CA ASN A 989 46.47 -63.30 -20.31
C ASN A 989 47.41 -62.70 -19.26
N ALA A 990 47.96 -63.51 -18.35
CA ALA A 990 48.98 -63.06 -17.41
C ALA A 990 50.16 -62.38 -18.15
N GLY A 991 50.51 -61.16 -17.73
CA GLY A 991 51.48 -60.30 -18.42
C GLY A 991 50.91 -59.37 -19.48
N PHE A 992 49.59 -59.28 -19.58
CA PHE A 992 48.92 -58.29 -20.42
C PHE A 992 49.22 -56.85 -19.98
N GLY A 993 49.31 -56.58 -18.67
CA GLY A 993 49.68 -55.28 -18.10
C GLY A 993 50.74 -55.40 -17.01
N THR A 994 51.16 -54.27 -16.43
CA THR A 994 52.12 -54.25 -15.33
C THR A 994 51.71 -53.15 -14.35
N SER A 995 51.47 -53.51 -13.09
CA SER A 995 51.16 -52.56 -12.03
C SER A 995 52.40 -51.76 -11.64
N LYS A 996 52.20 -50.56 -11.11
CA LYS A 996 53.26 -49.72 -10.55
C LYS A 996 53.47 -50.05 -9.08
N ALA A 997 54.73 -50.09 -8.65
CA ALA A 997 55.04 -50.20 -7.23
C ALA A 997 54.50 -48.96 -6.49
N PHE A 998 53.82 -49.17 -5.37
CA PHE A 998 53.21 -48.09 -4.60
C PHE A 998 53.11 -48.43 -3.11
N GLN A 999 52.88 -47.42 -2.28
CA GLN A 999 52.92 -47.56 -0.83
C GLN A 999 51.68 -46.93 -0.17
N ILE A 1000 50.91 -47.73 0.56
CA ILE A 1000 49.78 -47.26 1.38
C ILE A 1000 50.21 -47.31 2.85
N GLY A 1001 50.53 -46.15 3.43
CA GLY A 1001 51.04 -46.07 4.79
C GLY A 1001 52.28 -46.94 5.01
N PRO A 1002 52.29 -47.89 5.96
CA PRO A 1002 53.44 -48.78 6.17
C PRO A 1002 53.52 -49.94 5.15
N PHE A 1003 52.51 -50.14 4.31
CA PHE A 1003 52.43 -51.28 3.38
C PHE A 1003 53.00 -50.92 2.01
N SER A 1004 54.01 -51.65 1.57
CA SER A 1004 54.61 -51.52 0.23
C SER A 1004 54.15 -52.64 -0.69
N PHE A 1005 53.62 -52.28 -1.86
CA PHE A 1005 53.18 -53.23 -2.88
C PHE A 1005 54.12 -53.14 -4.09
N PRO A 1006 54.75 -54.26 -4.51
CA PRO A 1006 55.70 -54.25 -5.62
C PRO A 1006 54.98 -54.10 -6.98
N SER A 1007 55.77 -53.82 -8.02
CA SER A 1007 55.31 -53.89 -9.40
C SER A 1007 55.10 -55.35 -9.80
N THR A 1008 53.91 -55.67 -10.32
CA THR A 1008 53.49 -57.03 -10.65
C THR A 1008 53.00 -57.08 -12.09
N SER A 1009 53.38 -58.13 -12.80
CA SER A 1009 52.87 -58.45 -14.14
C SER A 1009 51.44 -58.99 -14.02
N VAL A 1010 50.45 -58.29 -14.57
CA VAL A 1010 49.01 -58.57 -14.35
C VAL A 1010 48.24 -58.93 -15.62
N ASN A 1011 47.02 -59.47 -15.48
CA ASN A 1011 46.13 -59.80 -16.59
C ASN A 1011 45.21 -58.66 -17.07
N PHE A 1012 45.41 -57.41 -16.61
CA PHE A 1012 44.53 -56.29 -16.98
C PHE A 1012 45.28 -54.99 -17.30
N LYS A 1013 44.60 -54.07 -18.00
CA LYS A 1013 44.98 -52.67 -18.15
C LYS A 1013 43.79 -51.76 -17.86
N VAL A 1014 44.06 -50.56 -17.34
CA VAL A 1014 43.03 -49.55 -17.07
C VAL A 1014 43.15 -48.41 -18.08
N TYR A 1015 42.10 -48.21 -18.87
CA TYR A 1015 41.99 -47.17 -19.86
C TYR A 1015 41.05 -46.07 -19.36
N ASN A 1016 41.54 -44.85 -19.21
CA ASN A 1016 40.72 -43.68 -18.94
C ASN A 1016 40.12 -43.20 -20.26
N ILE A 1017 38.80 -43.39 -20.39
CA ILE A 1017 38.05 -43.07 -21.61
C ILE A 1017 37.96 -41.56 -21.81
N SER A 1018 37.85 -40.80 -20.71
CA SER A 1018 37.74 -39.34 -20.72
C SER A 1018 39.01 -38.66 -21.24
N THR A 1019 40.19 -39.18 -20.91
CA THR A 1019 41.48 -38.65 -21.38
C THR A 1019 42.06 -39.40 -22.58
N GLN A 1020 41.40 -40.48 -23.01
CA GLN A 1020 41.82 -41.37 -24.09
C GLN A 1020 43.24 -41.95 -23.90
N LYS A 1021 43.58 -42.31 -22.66
CA LYS A 1021 44.90 -42.84 -22.30
C LYS A 1021 44.79 -43.97 -21.30
N TYR A 1022 45.74 -44.89 -21.34
CA TYR A 1022 45.93 -45.84 -20.23
C TYR A 1022 46.50 -45.09 -19.02
N ILE A 1023 46.04 -45.44 -17.83
CA ILE A 1023 46.52 -44.87 -16.56
C ILE A 1023 47.46 -45.84 -15.86
N ASP A 1024 48.29 -45.30 -14.97
CA ASP A 1024 49.03 -46.12 -14.01
C ASP A 1024 48.05 -46.70 -12.99
N PHE A 1025 48.37 -47.87 -12.44
CA PHE A 1025 47.57 -48.49 -11.39
C PHE A 1025 48.46 -49.31 -10.46
N GLY A 1026 48.09 -49.36 -9.18
CA GLY A 1026 48.61 -50.29 -8.20
C GLY A 1026 47.79 -51.58 -8.19
N PHE A 1027 48.40 -52.67 -7.73
CA PHE A 1027 47.71 -53.95 -7.57
C PHE A 1027 47.95 -54.50 -6.16
N VAL A 1028 46.86 -54.72 -5.43
CA VAL A 1028 46.85 -55.31 -4.09
C VAL A 1028 46.43 -56.76 -4.27
N GLU A 1029 47.43 -57.63 -4.27
CA GLU A 1029 47.32 -59.07 -4.46
C GLU A 1029 47.29 -59.76 -3.09
N VAL A 1030 46.20 -60.48 -2.80
CA VAL A 1030 45.97 -61.05 -1.45
C VAL A 1030 45.55 -62.51 -1.47
N ASP A 1031 45.19 -63.07 -2.64
CA ASP A 1031 44.62 -64.42 -2.74
C ASP A 1031 45.42 -65.46 -3.53
N GLY A 1032 46.42 -65.09 -4.35
CA GLY A 1032 47.18 -66.09 -5.14
C GLY A 1032 48.64 -65.76 -5.50
N ASN A 1033 49.04 -64.49 -5.50
CA ASN A 1033 50.33 -64.01 -6.03
C ASN A 1033 50.63 -64.49 -7.46
N ASP A 1034 49.61 -64.49 -8.31
CA ASP A 1034 49.66 -64.98 -9.69
C ASP A 1034 49.44 -63.87 -10.73
N GLY A 1035 49.13 -62.64 -10.29
CA GLY A 1035 48.92 -61.50 -11.18
C GLY A 1035 47.56 -61.54 -11.90
N LEU A 1036 46.65 -62.42 -11.50
CA LEU A 1036 45.28 -62.44 -12.00
C LEU A 1036 44.38 -61.63 -11.05
N LEU A 1037 43.43 -60.85 -11.58
CA LEU A 1037 42.43 -60.24 -10.71
C LEU A 1037 41.40 -61.29 -10.27
N THR A 1038 41.58 -61.85 -9.07
CA THR A 1038 40.70 -62.89 -8.52
C THR A 1038 40.05 -62.48 -7.19
N THR A 1039 39.16 -63.35 -6.71
CA THR A 1039 38.59 -63.24 -5.37
C THR A 1039 38.34 -64.63 -4.82
N ASN A 1040 38.72 -64.85 -3.57
CA ASN A 1040 38.44 -66.06 -2.81
C ASN A 1040 37.89 -65.70 -1.42
N GLY A 1041 36.57 -65.56 -1.32
CA GLY A 1041 35.88 -65.17 -0.10
C GLY A 1041 36.24 -63.73 0.34
N ALA A 1042 36.85 -63.58 1.52
CA ALA A 1042 37.25 -62.28 2.06
C ALA A 1042 38.59 -61.76 1.51
N ARG A 1043 39.36 -62.61 0.82
CA ARG A 1043 40.62 -62.25 0.17
C ARG A 1043 40.29 -61.84 -1.25
N ARG A 1044 40.28 -60.53 -1.51
CA ARG A 1044 39.86 -59.92 -2.77
C ARG A 1044 40.98 -59.06 -3.30
N ASP A 1045 41.47 -59.38 -4.49
CA ASP A 1045 42.48 -58.55 -5.13
C ASP A 1045 41.86 -57.22 -5.54
N ARG A 1046 42.67 -56.16 -5.49
CA ARG A 1046 42.20 -54.80 -5.78
C ARG A 1046 43.11 -54.10 -6.75
N ILE A 1047 42.50 -53.44 -7.72
CA ILE A 1047 43.16 -52.48 -8.60
C ILE A 1047 43.02 -51.11 -7.95
N VAL A 1048 44.13 -50.44 -7.68
CA VAL A 1048 44.13 -49.06 -7.16
C VAL A 1048 44.51 -48.13 -8.30
N PHE A 1049 43.63 -47.20 -8.65
CA PHE A 1049 43.85 -46.31 -9.78
C PHE A 1049 44.81 -45.19 -9.36
N LEU A 1050 45.83 -44.94 -10.18
CA LEU A 1050 46.87 -43.94 -9.94
C LEU A 1050 46.88 -42.93 -11.09
N GLU A 1051 46.51 -41.69 -10.78
CA GLU A 1051 46.43 -40.63 -11.78
C GLU A 1051 47.26 -39.41 -11.35
N PRO A 1052 47.86 -38.66 -12.29
CA PRO A 1052 48.65 -37.49 -11.95
C PRO A 1052 47.78 -36.37 -11.36
N ASP A 1053 48.27 -35.70 -10.32
CA ASP A 1053 47.76 -34.43 -9.82
C ASP A 1053 48.27 -33.24 -10.68
N LYS A 1054 47.96 -32.01 -10.27
CA LYS A 1054 48.41 -30.78 -10.97
C LYS A 1054 49.94 -30.64 -11.05
N ASN A 1055 50.67 -31.29 -10.15
CA ASN A 1055 52.13 -31.29 -10.09
C ASN A 1055 52.74 -32.54 -10.75
N ASN A 1056 51.92 -33.35 -11.42
CA ASN A 1056 52.30 -34.61 -12.07
C ASN A 1056 52.74 -35.72 -11.09
N ASN A 1057 52.36 -35.63 -9.81
CA ASN A 1057 52.52 -36.71 -8.82
C ASN A 1057 51.35 -37.68 -8.94
N LEU A 1058 51.61 -38.99 -8.84
CA LEU A 1058 50.53 -39.97 -8.82
C LEU A 1058 49.80 -39.96 -7.48
N VAL A 1059 48.48 -39.78 -7.55
CA VAL A 1059 47.58 -39.84 -6.41
C VAL A 1059 46.61 -41.01 -6.55
N TYR A 1060 46.14 -41.54 -5.41
CA TYR A 1060 45.08 -42.55 -5.38
C TYR A 1060 43.77 -41.91 -5.80
N THR A 1061 42.96 -42.62 -6.58
CA THR A 1061 41.65 -42.10 -7.00
C THR A 1061 40.54 -43.07 -6.62
N TRP A 1062 40.47 -44.18 -7.35
CA TRP A 1062 39.46 -45.21 -7.19
C TRP A 1062 40.11 -46.56 -6.85
N TRP A 1063 39.32 -47.49 -6.32
CA TRP A 1063 39.69 -48.90 -6.39
C TRP A 1063 38.59 -49.75 -7.01
N PHE A 1064 39.01 -50.82 -7.67
CA PHE A 1064 38.15 -51.81 -8.29
C PHE A 1064 38.49 -53.19 -7.77
N TYR A 1065 37.49 -53.97 -7.39
CA TYR A 1065 37.68 -55.37 -6.98
C TYR A 1065 36.44 -56.21 -7.26
N LEU A 1066 36.62 -57.52 -7.32
CA LEU A 1066 35.53 -58.46 -7.48
C LEU A 1066 34.92 -58.77 -6.11
N PHE A 1067 33.60 -58.67 -5.99
CA PHE A 1067 32.90 -58.84 -4.72
C PHE A 1067 32.48 -60.30 -4.49
N ASP A 1068 32.01 -60.96 -5.55
CA ASP A 1068 31.49 -62.33 -5.50
C ASP A 1068 32.54 -63.36 -5.92
N THR A 1069 32.51 -64.55 -5.32
CA THR A 1069 33.39 -65.67 -5.71
C THR A 1069 32.64 -66.65 -6.62
N PRO A 1070 33.23 -67.15 -7.72
CA PRO A 1070 32.57 -68.13 -8.59
C PRO A 1070 32.11 -69.42 -7.88
N SER A 1071 32.77 -69.79 -6.78
CA SER A 1071 32.40 -70.94 -5.94
C SER A 1071 31.11 -70.74 -5.13
N THR A 1072 30.70 -69.48 -4.90
CA THR A 1072 29.51 -69.12 -4.12
C THR A 1072 28.37 -68.57 -4.98
N THR A 1073 28.64 -68.19 -6.24
CA THR A 1073 27.65 -67.65 -7.18
C THR A 1073 27.57 -68.51 -8.44
N ALA A 1074 26.66 -69.48 -8.45
CA ALA A 1074 26.55 -70.49 -9.51
C ALA A 1074 26.37 -69.86 -10.91
N GLY A 1075 27.16 -70.34 -11.89
CA GLY A 1075 27.11 -69.89 -13.27
C GLY A 1075 27.99 -68.67 -13.60
N THR A 1076 28.74 -68.15 -12.63
CA THR A 1076 29.68 -67.03 -12.82
C THR A 1076 31.15 -67.49 -12.91
N ARG A 1077 32.03 -66.64 -13.44
CA ARG A 1077 33.48 -66.87 -13.58
C ARG A 1077 34.29 -65.59 -13.32
N HIS A 1078 35.59 -65.73 -13.10
CA HIS A 1078 36.51 -64.59 -13.09
C HIS A 1078 36.71 -64.01 -14.51
N PRO A 1079 37.15 -62.74 -14.63
CA PRO A 1079 37.53 -62.16 -15.91
C PRO A 1079 38.67 -62.94 -16.59
N GLN A 1080 38.56 -63.13 -17.90
CA GLN A 1080 39.54 -63.81 -18.75
C GLN A 1080 39.94 -62.93 -19.95
N SER A 1081 40.91 -63.40 -20.73
CA SER A 1081 41.37 -62.68 -21.92
C SER A 1081 40.21 -62.38 -22.89
N GLY A 1082 40.03 -61.10 -23.22
CA GLY A 1082 38.94 -60.61 -24.10
C GLY A 1082 37.77 -59.97 -23.36
N ASP A 1083 37.69 -60.12 -22.03
CA ASP A 1083 36.67 -59.43 -21.22
C ASP A 1083 37.00 -57.96 -21.01
N LYS A 1084 35.97 -57.15 -20.85
CA LYS A 1084 36.07 -55.72 -20.52
C LYS A 1084 34.89 -55.27 -19.69
N ILE A 1085 35.14 -54.34 -18.78
CA ILE A 1085 34.11 -53.58 -18.08
C ILE A 1085 34.24 -52.11 -18.43
N GLU A 1086 33.12 -51.49 -18.80
CA GLU A 1086 33.02 -50.03 -18.86
C GLU A 1086 32.50 -49.50 -17.53
N LEU A 1087 33.16 -48.49 -16.99
CA LEU A 1087 32.83 -47.81 -15.74
C LEU A 1087 32.48 -46.37 -16.11
N ARG A 1088 31.19 -46.06 -16.07
CA ARG A 1088 30.64 -44.74 -16.36
C ARG A 1088 30.32 -44.03 -15.06
N LEU A 1089 30.72 -42.78 -14.92
CA LEU A 1089 30.41 -42.00 -13.72
C LEU A 1089 29.33 -40.95 -14.00
N LYS A 1090 28.41 -40.79 -13.06
CA LYS A 1090 27.60 -39.57 -12.91
C LYS A 1090 28.51 -38.46 -12.44
N LYS A 1091 28.44 -37.29 -13.08
CA LYS A 1091 29.35 -36.17 -12.85
C LYS A 1091 28.56 -34.85 -12.83
N PRO A 1092 28.76 -33.99 -11.81
CA PRO A 1092 28.17 -32.65 -11.79
C PRO A 1092 28.69 -31.80 -12.96
N PHE A 1093 28.15 -30.60 -13.15
CA PHE A 1093 28.78 -29.60 -14.00
C PHE A 1093 30.09 -29.11 -13.36
N LEU A 1094 31.17 -29.15 -14.13
CA LEU A 1094 32.54 -28.83 -13.74
C LEU A 1094 33.06 -27.61 -14.49
N ALA A 1095 34.14 -27.01 -14.00
CA ALA A 1095 34.78 -25.85 -14.61
C ALA A 1095 35.32 -26.13 -16.03
N SER A 1096 35.50 -27.40 -16.40
CA SER A 1096 35.86 -27.83 -17.74
C SER A 1096 34.69 -27.94 -18.72
N ASP A 1097 33.45 -27.93 -18.23
CA ASP A 1097 32.25 -28.13 -19.06
C ASP A 1097 31.81 -26.82 -19.72
N ILE A 1098 31.51 -26.90 -21.01
CA ILE A 1098 30.99 -25.78 -21.82
C ILE A 1098 29.81 -26.29 -22.65
N PHE A 1099 28.62 -25.75 -22.43
CA PHE A 1099 27.49 -25.96 -23.34
C PHE A 1099 27.43 -24.85 -24.39
N ARG A 1100 26.99 -25.21 -25.60
CA ARG A 1100 26.76 -24.28 -26.70
C ARG A 1100 25.42 -24.57 -27.37
N PHE A 1101 24.69 -23.52 -27.68
CA PHE A 1101 23.49 -23.58 -28.51
C PHE A 1101 23.39 -22.35 -29.43
N VAL A 1102 22.52 -22.44 -30.44
CA VAL A 1102 22.29 -21.37 -31.42
C VAL A 1102 20.80 -21.12 -31.51
N ALA A 1103 20.39 -19.89 -31.24
CA ALA A 1103 19.00 -19.49 -31.36
C ALA A 1103 18.60 -19.39 -32.83
N LYS A 1104 17.39 -19.85 -33.14
CA LYS A 1104 16.69 -19.63 -34.40
C LYS A 1104 15.33 -19.02 -34.09
N ALA A 1105 15.08 -17.84 -34.66
CA ALA A 1105 13.82 -17.14 -34.44
C ALA A 1105 12.65 -17.85 -35.15
N ALA A 1106 11.43 -17.48 -34.77
CA ALA A 1106 10.25 -17.97 -35.47
C ALA A 1106 10.19 -17.38 -36.88
N GLU A 1107 9.80 -18.19 -37.86
CA GLU A 1107 9.73 -17.81 -39.27
C GLU A 1107 8.47 -18.35 -39.96
N VAL A 1108 8.20 -17.90 -41.18
CA VAL A 1108 7.13 -18.43 -42.02
C VAL A 1108 7.74 -19.28 -43.13
N ASP A 1109 7.33 -20.55 -43.19
CA ASP A 1109 7.65 -21.43 -44.32
C ASP A 1109 6.54 -21.36 -45.37
N ASN A 1110 6.87 -20.91 -46.59
CA ASN A 1110 5.89 -20.69 -47.65
C ASN A 1110 5.22 -21.98 -48.15
N GLN A 1111 5.94 -23.11 -48.13
CA GLN A 1111 5.36 -24.40 -48.56
C GLN A 1111 4.35 -24.88 -47.53
N LYS A 1112 4.69 -24.80 -46.25
CA LYS A 1112 3.76 -25.07 -45.15
C LYS A 1112 2.59 -24.09 -45.15
N ALA A 1113 2.82 -22.80 -45.43
CA ALA A 1113 1.76 -21.80 -45.52
C ALA A 1113 0.74 -22.16 -46.61
N LYS A 1114 1.22 -22.71 -47.74
CA LYS A 1114 0.36 -23.17 -48.84
C LYS A 1114 -0.51 -24.34 -48.42
N ASP A 1115 0.06 -25.30 -47.70
CA ASP A 1115 -0.69 -26.44 -47.16
C ASP A 1115 -1.70 -25.99 -46.08
N ASP A 1116 -1.36 -24.95 -45.31
CA ASP A 1116 -2.20 -24.37 -44.27
C ASP A 1116 -3.35 -23.50 -44.82
N LEU A 1117 -3.36 -23.11 -46.10
CA LEU A 1117 -4.46 -22.33 -46.70
C LEU A 1117 -5.81 -23.00 -46.49
N ASP A 1118 -5.88 -24.34 -46.50
CA ASP A 1118 -7.12 -25.09 -46.28
C ASP A 1118 -7.70 -24.89 -44.87
N LYS A 1119 -6.89 -24.47 -43.89
CA LYS A 1119 -7.33 -24.15 -42.52
C LYS A 1119 -8.02 -22.80 -42.40
N VAL A 1120 -7.86 -21.90 -43.40
CA VAL A 1120 -8.52 -20.60 -43.40
C VAL A 1120 -10.04 -20.78 -43.29
N LYS A 1121 -10.63 -20.11 -42.31
CA LYS A 1121 -12.07 -20.18 -42.03
C LYS A 1121 -12.61 -18.83 -41.57
N VAL A 1122 -13.91 -18.64 -41.81
CA VAL A 1122 -14.69 -17.50 -41.35
C VAL A 1122 -15.46 -17.91 -40.10
N VAL A 1123 -15.41 -17.10 -39.04
CA VAL A 1123 -16.08 -17.36 -37.77
C VAL A 1123 -16.82 -16.10 -37.27
N PRO A 1124 -18.07 -16.21 -36.77
CA PRO A 1124 -18.93 -17.38 -36.88
C PRO A 1124 -19.37 -17.60 -38.34
N ASN A 1125 -19.66 -18.84 -38.71
CA ASN A 1125 -20.23 -19.15 -40.01
C ASN A 1125 -21.24 -20.31 -39.87
N PRO A 1126 -22.57 -20.04 -39.91
CA PRO A 1126 -23.17 -18.73 -40.15
C PRO A 1126 -23.00 -17.75 -38.99
N TYR A 1127 -22.96 -16.45 -39.30
CA TYR A 1127 -23.20 -15.38 -38.31
C TYR A 1127 -24.70 -15.28 -38.03
N VAL A 1128 -25.09 -15.34 -36.77
CA VAL A 1128 -26.50 -15.38 -36.35
C VAL A 1128 -26.77 -14.29 -35.32
N ALA A 1129 -27.29 -13.14 -35.79
CA ALA A 1129 -27.59 -11.95 -34.99
C ALA A 1129 -26.38 -11.28 -34.30
N SER A 1130 -25.62 -12.01 -33.48
CA SER A 1130 -24.42 -11.58 -32.76
C SER A 1130 -23.37 -12.71 -32.64
N ALA A 1131 -22.15 -12.35 -32.26
CA ALA A 1131 -21.08 -13.27 -31.89
C ALA A 1131 -20.66 -13.07 -30.42
N GLN A 1132 -20.19 -14.13 -29.76
CA GLN A 1132 -19.89 -14.09 -28.32
C GLN A 1132 -18.73 -13.16 -27.94
N TRP A 1133 -17.85 -12.84 -28.88
CA TRP A 1133 -16.72 -11.92 -28.67
C TRP A 1133 -17.06 -10.46 -28.98
N GLU A 1134 -18.26 -10.18 -29.49
CA GLU A 1134 -18.67 -8.80 -29.74
C GLU A 1134 -18.82 -8.05 -28.42
N PRO A 1135 -18.32 -6.81 -28.32
CA PRO A 1135 -18.47 -6.01 -27.11
C PRO A 1135 -19.94 -5.75 -26.83
N LYS A 1136 -20.29 -5.61 -25.55
CA LYS A 1136 -21.63 -5.21 -25.12
C LYS A 1136 -21.98 -3.88 -25.81
N ASN A 1137 -23.18 -3.80 -26.41
CA ASN A 1137 -23.60 -2.61 -27.14
C ASN A 1137 -23.60 -1.38 -26.22
N PRO A 1138 -22.74 -0.36 -26.47
CA PRO A 1138 -22.63 0.80 -25.60
C PRO A 1138 -23.77 1.81 -25.80
N TYR A 1139 -24.63 1.61 -26.81
CA TYR A 1139 -25.70 2.54 -27.17
C TYR A 1139 -27.06 2.04 -26.65
N THR A 1140 -27.92 2.98 -26.25
CA THR A 1140 -29.30 2.72 -25.78
C THR A 1140 -30.23 2.15 -26.86
N SER A 1141 -29.83 2.22 -28.13
CA SER A 1141 -30.55 1.61 -29.26
C SER A 1141 -29.58 1.22 -30.39
N GLY A 1142 -30.02 0.32 -31.29
CA GLY A 1142 -29.19 -0.25 -32.35
C GLY A 1142 -28.62 -1.62 -32.00
N ARG A 1143 -27.82 -2.20 -32.91
CA ARG A 1143 -27.22 -3.54 -32.74
C ARG A 1143 -25.78 -3.52 -32.19
N GLY A 1144 -25.21 -2.34 -31.95
CA GLY A 1144 -23.81 -2.19 -31.55
C GLY A 1144 -22.80 -2.55 -32.65
N PRO A 1145 -21.50 -2.53 -32.32
CA PRO A 1145 -20.44 -3.05 -33.18
C PRO A 1145 -20.66 -4.55 -33.46
N ARG A 1146 -20.45 -4.98 -34.71
CA ARG A 1146 -20.55 -6.38 -35.09
C ARG A 1146 -19.29 -6.81 -35.80
N SER A 1147 -18.90 -8.06 -35.65
CA SER A 1147 -17.73 -8.54 -36.36
C SER A 1147 -17.72 -10.03 -36.70
N ILE A 1148 -17.10 -10.32 -37.84
CA ILE A 1148 -16.76 -11.67 -38.30
C ILE A 1148 -15.24 -11.72 -38.47
N HIS A 1149 -14.62 -12.83 -38.06
CA HIS A 1149 -13.17 -13.02 -38.20
C HIS A 1149 -12.84 -14.03 -39.29
N PHE A 1150 -11.82 -13.71 -40.09
CA PHE A 1150 -11.09 -14.67 -40.92
C PHE A 1150 -9.88 -15.14 -40.12
N THR A 1151 -9.69 -16.45 -39.95
CA THR A 1151 -8.62 -17.01 -39.09
C THR A 1151 -7.69 -17.94 -39.88
N HIS A 1152 -6.50 -18.20 -39.36
CA HIS A 1152 -5.43 -19.02 -39.99
C HIS A 1152 -4.92 -18.43 -41.31
N LEU A 1153 -4.93 -17.11 -41.43
CA LEU A 1153 -4.47 -16.37 -42.60
C LEU A 1153 -2.94 -16.47 -42.76
N PRO A 1154 -2.41 -16.47 -44.00
CA PRO A 1154 -1.00 -16.19 -44.24
C PRO A 1154 -0.63 -14.81 -43.69
N LYS A 1155 0.63 -14.63 -43.26
CA LYS A 1155 1.13 -13.38 -42.68
C LYS A 1155 0.74 -12.13 -43.48
N LYS A 1156 0.81 -12.23 -44.82
CA LYS A 1156 0.42 -11.18 -45.75
C LYS A 1156 -0.57 -11.71 -46.78
N CYS A 1157 -1.77 -11.12 -46.85
CA CYS A 1157 -2.77 -11.47 -47.86
C CYS A 1157 -3.82 -10.36 -48.06
N THR A 1158 -4.53 -10.42 -49.18
CA THR A 1158 -5.70 -9.58 -49.48
C THR A 1158 -6.94 -10.45 -49.46
N ILE A 1159 -7.96 -10.04 -48.70
CA ILE A 1159 -9.27 -10.70 -48.63
C ILE A 1159 -10.28 -9.80 -49.33
N ARG A 1160 -10.97 -10.32 -50.35
CA ARG A 1160 -12.02 -9.61 -51.10
C ARG A 1160 -13.35 -10.28 -50.83
N ILE A 1161 -14.34 -9.52 -50.38
CA ILE A 1161 -15.66 -10.02 -50.02
C ILE A 1161 -16.65 -9.63 -51.12
N PHE A 1162 -17.43 -10.60 -51.60
CA PHE A 1162 -18.39 -10.44 -52.68
C PHE A 1162 -19.79 -10.93 -52.28
N THR A 1163 -20.82 -10.32 -52.88
CA THR A 1163 -22.17 -10.91 -52.90
C THR A 1163 -22.19 -12.16 -53.80
N ILE A 1164 -23.22 -12.99 -53.72
CA ILE A 1164 -23.36 -14.18 -54.59
C ILE A 1164 -23.47 -13.81 -56.09
N ASN A 1165 -23.85 -12.56 -56.40
CA ASN A 1165 -23.90 -12.02 -57.76
C ASN A 1165 -22.54 -11.50 -58.26
N GLY A 1166 -21.49 -11.56 -57.43
CA GLY A 1166 -20.13 -11.12 -57.77
C GLY A 1166 -19.86 -9.62 -57.56
N GLU A 1167 -20.73 -8.91 -56.83
CA GLU A 1167 -20.49 -7.50 -56.50
C GLU A 1167 -19.51 -7.39 -55.33
N LEU A 1168 -18.48 -6.54 -55.48
CA LEU A 1168 -17.48 -6.32 -54.43
C LEU A 1168 -18.08 -5.50 -53.28
N VAL A 1169 -18.10 -6.12 -52.09
CA VAL A 1169 -18.63 -5.56 -50.85
C VAL A 1169 -17.54 -4.79 -50.11
N ASP A 1170 -16.39 -5.43 -49.92
CA ASP A 1170 -15.27 -4.88 -49.16
C ASP A 1170 -13.94 -5.57 -49.49
N VAL A 1171 -12.82 -4.92 -49.14
CA VAL A 1171 -11.45 -5.42 -49.28
C VAL A 1171 -10.67 -5.21 -48.00
N ILE A 1172 -10.11 -6.28 -47.46
CA ILE A 1172 -9.30 -6.27 -46.23
C ILE A 1172 -7.86 -6.62 -46.61
N GLU A 1173 -6.93 -5.72 -46.33
CA GLU A 1173 -5.50 -5.99 -46.41
C GLU A 1173 -5.00 -6.49 -45.06
N HIS A 1174 -4.36 -7.64 -45.03
CA HIS A 1174 -3.84 -8.27 -43.82
C HIS A 1174 -2.31 -8.37 -43.89
N ASP A 1175 -1.62 -7.80 -42.90
CA ASP A 1175 -0.16 -7.87 -42.71
C ASP A 1175 0.15 -7.78 -41.21
N ASN A 1176 -0.03 -8.91 -40.51
CA ASN A 1176 0.04 -8.95 -39.04
C ASN A 1176 1.27 -9.71 -38.52
N ALA A 1177 1.43 -9.75 -37.19
CA ALA A 1177 2.51 -10.45 -36.51
C ALA A 1177 2.37 -11.98 -36.64
N LEU A 1178 3.46 -12.71 -36.39
CA LEU A 1178 3.51 -14.19 -36.57
C LEU A 1178 2.49 -14.96 -35.72
N ASN A 1179 2.12 -14.43 -34.55
CA ASN A 1179 1.13 -15.03 -33.66
C ASN A 1179 -0.31 -14.57 -33.92
N ASP A 1180 -0.54 -13.80 -34.99
CA ASP A 1180 -1.84 -13.27 -35.37
C ASP A 1180 -2.09 -13.49 -36.88
N GLY A 1181 -2.66 -14.65 -37.19
CA GLY A 1181 -3.20 -14.99 -38.51
C GLY A 1181 -4.70 -14.74 -38.58
N SER A 1182 -5.21 -13.69 -37.92
CA SER A 1182 -6.63 -13.32 -37.94
C SER A 1182 -6.84 -11.94 -38.56
N ALA A 1183 -7.96 -11.76 -39.25
CA ALA A 1183 -8.43 -10.46 -39.73
C ALA A 1183 -9.90 -10.28 -39.36
N GLU A 1184 -10.23 -9.12 -38.80
CA GLU A 1184 -11.57 -8.77 -38.36
C GLU A 1184 -12.28 -7.94 -39.45
N TRP A 1185 -13.54 -8.28 -39.73
CA TRP A 1185 -14.42 -7.51 -40.60
C TRP A 1185 -15.61 -6.98 -39.78
N ASP A 1186 -15.78 -5.66 -39.77
CA ASP A 1186 -16.82 -4.93 -39.03
C ASP A 1186 -18.24 -5.06 -39.65
N MET A 1187 -18.36 -5.89 -40.70
CA MET A 1187 -19.59 -6.10 -41.46
C MET A 1187 -20.13 -4.82 -42.10
N LEU A 1188 -19.26 -3.87 -42.41
CA LEU A 1188 -19.56 -2.72 -43.24
C LEU A 1188 -19.08 -2.96 -44.68
N THR A 1189 -19.76 -2.33 -45.63
CA THR A 1189 -19.25 -2.22 -47.00
C THR A 1189 -18.11 -1.20 -47.05
N LYS A 1190 -17.36 -1.17 -48.15
CA LYS A 1190 -16.37 -0.11 -48.46
C LYS A 1190 -16.91 1.33 -48.37
N ASP A 1191 -18.23 1.51 -48.40
CA ASP A 1191 -18.92 2.80 -48.30
C ASP A 1191 -19.46 3.04 -46.87
N ASN A 1192 -18.98 2.29 -45.87
CA ASN A 1192 -19.41 2.30 -44.46
C ASN A 1192 -20.91 2.00 -44.23
N LEU A 1193 -21.53 1.19 -45.11
CA LEU A 1193 -22.92 0.78 -44.96
C LEU A 1193 -23.02 -0.62 -44.35
N SER A 1194 -23.98 -0.84 -43.45
CA SER A 1194 -24.26 -2.18 -42.91
C SER A 1194 -24.66 -3.17 -44.02
N VAL A 1195 -23.98 -4.31 -44.08
CA VAL A 1195 -24.32 -5.37 -45.04
C VAL A 1195 -25.67 -6.04 -44.76
N SER A 1196 -26.30 -6.60 -45.80
CA SER A 1196 -27.58 -7.32 -45.72
C SER A 1196 -27.42 -8.78 -45.25
N TYR A 1197 -28.50 -9.40 -44.76
CA TYR A 1197 -28.50 -10.85 -44.53
C TYR A 1197 -28.36 -11.58 -45.87
N GLY A 1198 -27.68 -12.72 -45.89
CA GLY A 1198 -27.42 -13.46 -47.13
C GLY A 1198 -26.14 -14.28 -47.11
N VAL A 1199 -25.83 -14.90 -48.25
CA VAL A 1199 -24.59 -15.67 -48.46
C VAL A 1199 -23.59 -14.80 -49.22
N TYR A 1200 -22.36 -14.77 -48.72
CA TYR A 1200 -21.23 -14.04 -49.27
C TYR A 1200 -20.10 -15.00 -49.66
N VAL A 1201 -19.29 -14.57 -50.62
CA VAL A 1201 -18.10 -15.28 -51.09
C VAL A 1201 -16.88 -14.45 -50.74
N TYR A 1202 -15.83 -15.07 -50.22
CA TYR A 1202 -14.54 -14.40 -50.06
C TYR A 1202 -13.49 -15.00 -50.98
N HIS A 1203 -12.62 -14.16 -51.53
CA HIS A 1203 -11.40 -14.53 -52.24
C HIS A 1203 -10.21 -14.03 -51.45
N LEU A 1204 -9.38 -14.97 -50.99
CA LEU A 1204 -8.11 -14.70 -50.34
C LEU A 1204 -7.00 -14.89 -51.36
N GLN A 1205 -6.10 -13.92 -51.44
CA GLN A 1205 -4.89 -13.97 -52.26
C GLN A 1205 -3.68 -13.63 -51.42
N ALA A 1206 -2.73 -14.56 -51.32
CA ALA A 1206 -1.51 -14.42 -50.54
C ALA A 1206 -0.29 -14.49 -51.48
N PRO A 1207 0.55 -13.44 -51.54
CA PRO A 1207 1.78 -13.44 -52.34
C PRO A 1207 2.67 -14.64 -52.00
N ASP A 1208 3.20 -15.31 -53.03
CA ASP A 1208 4.12 -16.46 -52.92
C ASP A 1208 3.59 -17.71 -52.18
N VAL A 1209 2.33 -17.70 -51.73
CA VAL A 1209 1.67 -18.81 -51.02
C VAL A 1209 0.55 -19.42 -51.87
N GLY A 1210 -0.36 -18.60 -52.40
CA GLY A 1210 -1.47 -19.06 -53.25
C GLY A 1210 -2.79 -18.30 -53.05
N GLU A 1211 -3.90 -18.89 -53.51
CA GLU A 1211 -5.23 -18.30 -53.42
C GLU A 1211 -6.24 -19.29 -52.83
N LYS A 1212 -7.27 -18.78 -52.16
CA LYS A 1212 -8.39 -19.56 -51.63
C LYS A 1212 -9.71 -18.84 -51.82
N ILE A 1213 -10.75 -19.58 -52.17
CA ILE A 1213 -12.11 -19.09 -52.25
C ILE A 1213 -12.96 -19.85 -51.24
N GLY A 1214 -13.79 -19.14 -50.49
CA GLY A 1214 -14.76 -19.74 -49.57
C GLY A 1214 -16.05 -18.95 -49.49
N LYS A 1215 -17.00 -19.44 -48.68
CA LYS A 1215 -18.32 -18.85 -48.51
C LYS A 1215 -18.72 -18.77 -47.05
N PHE A 1216 -19.51 -17.78 -46.70
CA PHE A 1216 -20.11 -17.64 -45.36
C PHE A 1216 -21.51 -17.02 -45.45
N ALA A 1217 -22.30 -17.21 -44.40
CA ALA A 1217 -23.68 -16.72 -44.35
C ALA A 1217 -23.89 -15.78 -43.16
N ILE A 1218 -24.71 -14.75 -43.37
CA ILE A 1218 -25.17 -13.81 -42.36
C ILE A 1218 -26.69 -13.96 -42.21
N ILE A 1219 -27.14 -14.26 -41.00
CA ILE A 1219 -28.53 -14.40 -40.60
C ILE A 1219 -28.82 -13.26 -39.59
N LYS A 1220 -29.83 -12.44 -39.89
CA LYS A 1220 -30.16 -11.23 -39.12
C LYS A 1220 -31.30 -11.40 -38.15
#